data_AF-A0AAV2PC27-F1
#
_entry.id   AF-A0AAV2PC27-F1
#
_cell.length_a   1.000
_cell.length_b   1.000
_cell.length_c   1.000
_cell.angle_alpha   90.00
_cell.angle_beta   90.00
_cell.angle_gamma   90.00
#
_symmetry.space_group_name_H-M   'P 1'
#
loop_
_entity.id
_entity.type
_entity.pdbx_description
1 polymer ?
#
loop_
_entity_poly.entity_id
_entity_poly.type
_entity_poly.pdbx_seq_one_letter_code
_entity_poly.pdbx_strand_id
1 'polypeptide(L)'
;MPGMLLTIQEAGVPKVSVHGPKGTVEIFDAIKKFVMLQALKIDEAKCDESEPYTDPIMSVSYVPITKSSAQEKESINIGEEVVDNINYYDYTTNSNGKRVFDNAVEKERKAQKVEEKSGKARISSAMSYICRLHPRAGKLSLEKCLEKGVKPGPLFGQLKAGQDITLPDGTVILSKDVCSPTTPGPIFLIVECPLEDYLESFVNHPAFAQHQATMSNENDTPYCIIHFTPQRVMDDPRYVEWMGKFDCNTRHIVVNEENECMGTEAIHRHQHKLHILHSEIFPFLNEKCFQKKTRANDLPIIHRPRTHHTVHLQPELRFDTENEVLLHPEEYINEVYEIEGFSESLKDLQTNINILKERLSVGKEYPKIIMLGTGSMVPSKVRNTSGILLRVDKNHSMLLDCGEGTFGQIAKIYGNYRMENIIKTIKAVYISHLHADHHIGLIGLLKEREKVTQDPLYLFAPPYIAAWLQLYHVRFEPILHQMTLIPNNEFFMDTHEPAEYKYRNMYKTLNVQAVRTTYVKHCPHSYGISVTLHNGKKIVYSGDTMPCKNLVKLGQDCDLLIHEATMEDDLSEEAKMKFHSTTSQAIQAGEQMKSKFTLLTHFSQRYSVIPPLPNDDDNGSKLNNVGIAYDNMHISLSQLPLLPLMYPTLKLMFIKHYEEIEERAARRHRMTVDL
;
A
#
# COMPACT_ATOMS: atom_id res chain seq x y z
N MET A 1 -4.56 2.50 -2.51
CA MET A 1 -5.64 2.77 -3.50
C MET A 1 -5.19 2.46 -4.92
N PRO A 2 -4.07 3.01 -5.44
CA PRO A 2 -3.53 2.65 -6.76
C PRO A 2 -3.37 1.14 -7.00
N GLY A 3 -2.78 0.41 -6.06
CA GLY A 3 -2.63 -1.06 -6.17
C GLY A 3 -3.97 -1.78 -6.31
N MET A 4 -4.98 -1.39 -5.51
CA MET A 4 -6.33 -1.93 -5.61
C MET A 4 -6.96 -1.71 -7.00
N LEU A 5 -6.81 -0.52 -7.58
CA LEU A 5 -7.37 -0.22 -8.91
C LEU A 5 -6.72 -1.05 -10.02
N LEU A 6 -5.39 -1.23 -9.95
CA LEU A 6 -4.67 -2.12 -10.85
C LEU A 6 -5.15 -3.56 -10.72
N THR A 7 -5.30 -4.06 -9.48
CA THR A 7 -5.84 -5.42 -9.24
C THR A 7 -7.27 -5.58 -9.74
N ILE A 8 -8.15 -4.59 -9.53
CA ILE A 8 -9.53 -4.62 -10.05
C ILE A 8 -9.54 -4.68 -11.58
N GLN A 9 -8.68 -3.88 -12.24
CA GLN A 9 -8.54 -3.89 -13.68
C GLN A 9 -8.00 -5.23 -14.21
N GLU A 10 -6.96 -5.80 -13.57
CA GLU A 10 -6.39 -7.10 -13.92
C GLU A 10 -7.40 -8.25 -13.74
N ALA A 11 -8.30 -8.13 -12.78
CA ALA A 11 -9.43 -9.06 -12.61
C ALA A 11 -10.51 -8.93 -13.71
N GLY A 12 -10.36 -7.99 -14.66
CA GLY A 12 -11.27 -7.81 -15.78
C GLY A 12 -12.56 -7.07 -15.42
N VAL A 13 -12.59 -6.35 -14.30
CA VAL A 13 -13.77 -5.55 -13.91
C VAL A 13 -13.88 -4.33 -14.83
N PRO A 14 -14.98 -4.15 -15.59
CA PRO A 14 -15.07 -3.09 -16.59
C PRO A 14 -15.41 -1.73 -15.98
N LYS A 15 -16.08 -1.71 -14.82
CA LYS A 15 -16.60 -0.49 -14.20
C LYS A 15 -16.62 -0.59 -12.68
N VAL A 16 -16.25 0.50 -12.01
CA VAL A 16 -16.41 0.73 -10.57
C VAL A 16 -17.25 2.00 -10.36
N SER A 17 -18.16 1.95 -9.39
CA SER A 17 -18.96 3.10 -8.93
C SER A 17 -18.44 3.56 -7.59
N VAL A 18 -18.12 4.85 -7.46
CA VAL A 18 -17.62 5.46 -6.22
C VAL A 18 -18.79 6.18 -5.54
N HIS A 19 -19.11 5.74 -4.33
CA HIS A 19 -20.16 6.32 -3.49
C HIS A 19 -19.52 7.10 -2.35
N GLY A 20 -19.95 8.35 -2.15
CA GLY A 20 -19.41 9.22 -1.11
C GLY A 20 -19.77 10.69 -1.34
N PRO A 21 -19.16 11.60 -0.56
CA PRO A 21 -19.31 13.05 -0.74
C PRO A 21 -18.98 13.49 -2.18
N LYS A 22 -19.67 14.52 -2.67
CA LYS A 22 -19.41 15.08 -3.99
C LYS A 22 -17.94 15.52 -4.15
N GLY A 23 -17.32 15.09 -5.24
CA GLY A 23 -15.91 15.35 -5.54
C GLY A 23 -14.95 14.27 -5.04
N THR A 24 -15.45 13.21 -4.38
CA THR A 24 -14.61 12.07 -3.96
C THR A 24 -13.95 11.40 -5.16
N VAL A 25 -14.63 11.35 -6.32
CA VAL A 25 -14.10 10.74 -7.55
C VAL A 25 -12.82 11.43 -8.05
N GLU A 26 -12.59 12.69 -7.70
CA GLU A 26 -11.46 13.49 -8.19
C GLU A 26 -10.10 12.90 -7.77
N ILE A 27 -10.03 12.14 -6.67
CA ILE A 27 -8.81 11.43 -6.28
C ILE A 27 -8.41 10.37 -7.30
N PHE A 28 -9.40 9.70 -7.91
CA PHE A 28 -9.17 8.68 -8.92
C PHE A 28 -8.71 9.30 -10.23
N ASP A 29 -9.28 10.45 -10.62
CA ASP A 29 -8.84 11.19 -11.80
C ASP A 29 -7.40 11.69 -11.67
N ALA A 30 -6.99 12.08 -10.47
CA ALA A 30 -5.62 12.43 -10.17
C ALA A 30 -4.66 11.23 -10.28
N ILE A 31 -5.07 10.08 -9.74
CA ILE A 31 -4.28 8.84 -9.77
C ILE A 31 -4.07 8.33 -11.21
N LYS A 32 -5.05 8.50 -12.10
CA LYS A 32 -4.93 8.14 -13.53
C LYS A 32 -3.73 8.79 -14.24
N LYS A 33 -3.16 9.87 -13.70
CA LYS A 33 -1.96 10.50 -14.27
C LYS A 33 -0.72 9.64 -14.12
N PHE A 34 -0.63 8.86 -13.04
CA PHE A 34 0.54 8.05 -12.70
C PHE A 34 0.23 6.54 -12.55
N VAL A 35 -0.96 6.12 -12.97
CA VAL A 35 -1.39 4.72 -13.02
C VAL A 35 -2.16 4.49 -14.32
N MET A 36 -1.80 3.46 -15.09
CA MET A 36 -2.54 3.10 -16.31
C MET A 36 -3.86 2.37 -16.01
N LEU A 37 -4.98 3.10 -16.09
CA LEU A 37 -6.34 2.56 -15.89
C LEU A 37 -7.16 2.59 -17.19
N GLN A 38 -6.61 2.09 -18.30
CA GLN A 38 -7.25 2.17 -19.63
C GLN A 38 -8.49 1.29 -19.78
N ALA A 39 -8.58 0.18 -19.03
CA ALA A 39 -9.65 -0.80 -19.13
C ALA A 39 -10.70 -0.67 -18.00
N LEU A 40 -10.47 0.21 -17.02
CA LEU A 40 -11.35 0.40 -15.87
C LEU A 40 -12.07 1.75 -15.93
N LYS A 41 -13.38 1.74 -16.11
CA LYS A 41 -14.21 2.95 -15.98
C LYS A 41 -14.54 3.21 -14.51
N ILE A 42 -14.36 4.45 -14.06
CA ILE A 42 -14.68 4.87 -12.69
C ILE A 42 -15.74 5.96 -12.80
N ASP A 43 -16.90 5.71 -12.20
CA ASP A 43 -18.04 6.63 -12.20
C ASP A 43 -18.33 7.13 -10.79
N GLU A 44 -18.73 8.40 -10.67
CA GLU A 44 -19.25 8.97 -9.43
C GLU A 44 -20.74 8.65 -9.29
N ALA A 45 -21.14 8.06 -8.17
CA ALA A 45 -22.54 7.82 -7.87
C ALA A 45 -23.22 9.10 -7.37
N LYS A 46 -24.51 9.27 -7.71
CA LYS A 46 -25.34 10.30 -7.09
C LYS A 46 -25.76 9.83 -5.69
N CYS A 47 -25.09 10.35 -4.67
CA CYS A 47 -25.39 10.04 -3.26
C CYS A 47 -26.35 11.09 -2.69
N ASP A 48 -27.65 10.87 -2.88
CA ASP A 48 -28.74 11.76 -2.44
C ASP A 48 -29.49 11.10 -1.28
N GLU A 49 -29.68 11.82 -0.17
CA GLU A 49 -30.40 11.32 1.01
C GLU A 49 -31.84 10.85 0.68
N SER A 50 -32.46 11.47 -0.34
CA SER A 50 -33.82 11.14 -0.78
C SER A 50 -33.90 9.94 -1.74
N GLU A 51 -32.79 9.54 -2.34
CA GLU A 51 -32.72 8.47 -3.35
C GLU A 51 -31.69 7.41 -2.92
N PRO A 52 -32.11 6.37 -2.15
CA PRO A 52 -31.21 5.30 -1.75
C PRO A 52 -30.75 4.49 -2.97
N TYR A 53 -29.50 4.06 -2.97
CA TYR A 53 -29.05 3.07 -3.94
C TYR A 53 -29.69 1.72 -3.63
N THR A 54 -30.08 0.98 -4.67
CA THR A 54 -30.67 -0.35 -4.51
C THR A 54 -30.16 -1.28 -5.59
N ASP A 55 -29.76 -2.48 -5.18
CA ASP A 55 -29.43 -3.59 -6.07
C ASP A 55 -30.26 -4.83 -5.71
N PRO A 56 -30.07 -6.01 -6.34
CA PRO A 56 -30.83 -7.21 -6.03
C PRO A 56 -30.65 -7.79 -4.62
N ILE A 57 -29.66 -7.34 -3.85
CA ILE A 57 -29.28 -7.85 -2.53
C ILE A 57 -29.67 -6.88 -1.41
N MET A 58 -29.46 -5.58 -1.60
CA MET A 58 -29.67 -4.59 -0.55
C MET A 58 -30.06 -3.20 -1.07
N SER A 59 -30.56 -2.37 -0.16
CA SER A 59 -30.66 -0.92 -0.32
C SER A 59 -29.68 -0.20 0.62
N VAL A 60 -29.10 0.90 0.15
CA VAL A 60 -28.15 1.73 0.89
C VAL A 60 -28.62 3.18 0.89
N SER A 61 -28.96 3.70 2.06
CA SER A 61 -29.31 5.10 2.26
C SER A 61 -28.08 5.92 2.65
N TYR A 62 -27.97 7.13 2.11
CA TYR A 62 -26.88 8.06 2.33
C TYR A 62 -27.21 9.01 3.48
N VAL A 63 -26.26 9.20 4.40
CA VAL A 63 -26.41 10.07 5.57
C VAL A 63 -25.26 11.08 5.57
N PRO A 64 -25.42 12.25 4.93
CA PRO A 64 -24.37 13.25 4.85
C PRO A 64 -24.15 13.93 6.21
N ILE A 65 -22.91 13.92 6.69
CA ILE A 65 -22.53 14.55 7.96
C ILE A 65 -21.70 15.79 7.66
N THR A 66 -22.13 16.94 8.13
CA THR A 66 -21.50 18.23 7.82
C THR A 66 -20.82 18.85 9.03
N LYS A 67 -19.76 19.59 8.78
CA LYS A 67 -19.10 20.43 9.77
C LYS A 67 -20.03 21.54 10.28
N SER A 68 -20.08 21.80 11.59
CA SER A 68 -20.88 22.88 12.18
C SER A 68 -20.26 24.28 11.97
N SER A 69 -18.94 24.37 11.81
CA SER A 69 -18.24 25.63 11.55
C SER A 69 -18.19 25.96 10.06
N ALA A 70 -18.46 27.22 9.71
CA ALA A 70 -18.20 27.75 8.38
C ALA A 70 -16.72 27.56 8.04
N GLN A 71 -16.42 27.10 6.81
CA GLN A 71 -15.05 27.01 6.32
C GLN A 71 -14.37 28.38 6.51
N GLU A 72 -13.42 28.49 7.45
CA GLU A 72 -12.38 29.49 7.28
C GLU A 72 -11.75 29.17 5.94
N LYS A 73 -11.91 30.08 4.97
CA LYS A 73 -11.07 30.09 3.79
C LYS A 73 -9.67 30.36 4.31
N GLU A 74 -8.97 29.31 4.74
CA GLU A 74 -7.53 29.39 4.88
C GLU A 74 -7.04 29.94 3.54
N SER A 75 -6.45 31.13 3.57
CA SER A 75 -5.71 31.65 2.44
C SER A 75 -4.46 30.78 2.32
N ILE A 76 -4.62 29.62 1.70
CA ILE A 76 -3.50 28.72 1.48
C ILE A 76 -2.62 29.43 0.46
N ASN A 77 -1.46 29.91 0.90
CA ASN A 77 -0.40 30.37 0.00
C ASN A 77 0.22 29.12 -0.64
N ILE A 78 -0.58 28.44 -1.45
CA ILE A 78 -0.09 27.45 -2.40
C ILE A 78 0.77 28.30 -3.33
N GLY A 79 2.05 27.96 -3.51
CA GLY A 79 2.85 28.58 -4.57
C GLY A 79 2.16 28.47 -5.93
N GLU A 80 2.81 28.97 -7.00
CA GLU A 80 2.22 28.95 -8.35
C GLU A 80 1.56 27.59 -8.67
N GLU A 81 0.33 27.64 -9.19
CA GLU A 81 -0.46 26.45 -9.52
C GLU A 81 0.28 25.62 -10.57
N VAL A 82 0.64 24.38 -10.20
CA VAL A 82 1.40 23.49 -11.10
C VAL A 82 0.42 22.57 -11.81
N VAL A 83 0.30 22.72 -13.14
CA VAL A 83 -0.52 21.84 -13.96
C VAL A 83 0.33 20.71 -14.55
N ASP A 84 0.11 19.48 -14.07
CA ASP A 84 0.69 18.28 -14.68
C ASP A 84 -0.20 17.76 -15.83
N ASN A 85 0.30 17.86 -17.06
CA ASN A 85 -0.31 17.34 -18.28
C ASN A 85 0.52 16.19 -18.89
N ILE A 86 1.37 15.53 -18.10
CA ILE A 86 2.24 14.45 -18.55
C ILE A 86 1.47 13.13 -18.49
N ASN A 87 1.47 12.38 -19.60
CA ASN A 87 1.23 10.94 -19.51
C ASN A 87 2.60 10.27 -19.31
N TYR A 88 2.85 9.69 -18.13
CA TYR A 88 4.14 9.04 -17.85
C TYR A 88 4.36 7.76 -18.66
N TYR A 89 3.40 7.33 -19.48
CA TYR A 89 3.47 6.10 -20.28
C TYR A 89 3.61 6.33 -21.82
N ASP A 90 3.47 7.57 -22.32
CA ASP A 90 3.57 7.89 -23.77
C ASP A 90 4.76 8.80 -24.10
N TYR A 91 5.79 8.33 -24.83
CA TYR A 91 6.99 9.17 -25.13
C TYR A 91 7.92 8.67 -26.26
N THR A 92 8.79 9.58 -26.74
CA THR A 92 9.95 9.33 -27.64
C THR A 92 11.27 9.83 -27.00
N THR A 93 12.45 9.44 -27.52
CA THR A 93 13.77 9.82 -26.94
C THR A 93 14.47 10.88 -27.79
N ASN A 94 14.92 11.98 -27.19
CA ASN A 94 15.71 13.00 -27.90
C ASN A 94 17.22 12.71 -27.89
N SER A 95 17.99 13.54 -28.61
CA SER A 95 19.43 13.41 -28.80
C SER A 95 20.26 13.48 -27.50
N ASN A 96 19.72 14.05 -26.41
CA ASN A 96 20.39 14.12 -25.10
C ASN A 96 19.98 12.96 -24.17
N GLY A 97 19.27 11.95 -24.69
CA GLY A 97 18.75 10.83 -23.91
C GLY A 97 17.57 11.17 -23.01
N LYS A 98 17.02 12.39 -23.08
CA LYS A 98 15.81 12.80 -22.37
C LYS A 98 14.60 12.32 -23.17
N ARG A 99 13.68 11.60 -22.50
CA ARG A 99 12.38 11.29 -23.09
C ARG A 99 11.51 12.53 -23.14
N VAL A 100 10.90 12.77 -24.29
CA VAL A 100 10.05 13.92 -24.62
C VAL A 100 8.75 13.43 -25.25
N PHE A 101 7.67 14.19 -25.08
CA PHE A 101 6.35 13.86 -25.62
C PHE A 101 6.34 13.84 -27.15
N ASP A 102 5.41 13.08 -27.72
CA ASP A 102 5.10 13.18 -29.14
C ASP A 102 4.30 14.47 -29.40
N ASN A 103 4.80 15.32 -30.31
CA ASN A 103 4.36 16.71 -30.49
C ASN A 103 2.88 16.84 -30.98
N ALA A 104 2.27 15.75 -31.46
CA ALA A 104 0.87 15.74 -31.92
C ALA A 104 -0.13 15.90 -30.76
N VAL A 105 0.14 15.29 -29.60
CA VAL A 105 -0.74 15.31 -28.41
C VAL A 105 -0.72 16.68 -27.71
N GLU A 106 0.37 17.43 -27.86
CA GLU A 106 0.55 18.76 -27.26
C GLU A 106 -0.40 19.83 -27.85
N LYS A 107 -0.79 19.68 -29.13
CA LYS A 107 -1.70 20.61 -29.82
C LYS A 107 -3.15 20.46 -29.38
N GLU A 108 -3.63 19.23 -29.18
CA GLU A 108 -5.01 18.99 -28.70
C GLU A 108 -5.19 19.41 -27.24
N ARG A 109 -4.18 19.18 -26.37
CA ARG A 109 -4.25 19.56 -24.94
C ARG A 109 -4.20 21.07 -24.70
N LYS A 110 -3.52 21.84 -25.56
CA LYS A 110 -3.56 23.32 -25.50
C LYS A 110 -4.95 23.89 -25.80
N ALA A 111 -5.78 23.19 -26.56
CA ALA A 111 -7.16 23.61 -26.84
C ALA A 111 -8.09 23.38 -25.63
N GLN A 112 -7.87 22.33 -24.82
CA GLN A 112 -8.62 22.08 -23.58
C GLN A 112 -8.25 23.01 -22.41
N LYS A 113 -7.07 23.62 -22.42
CA LYS A 113 -6.54 24.48 -21.34
C LYS A 113 -7.33 25.78 -21.07
N VAL A 114 -8.31 26.14 -21.91
CA VAL A 114 -9.03 27.42 -21.78
C VAL A 114 -10.25 27.34 -20.86
N GLU A 115 -10.76 26.14 -20.52
CA GLU A 115 -12.06 26.01 -19.82
C GLU A 115 -12.02 25.65 -18.32
N GLU A 116 -10.94 25.09 -17.77
CA GLU A 116 -10.90 24.76 -16.32
C GLU A 116 -10.25 25.87 -15.48
N LYS A 117 -11.04 26.89 -15.15
CA LYS A 117 -10.72 27.86 -14.09
C LYS A 117 -11.89 28.00 -13.12
N SER A 118 -11.88 27.21 -12.05
CA SER A 118 -12.55 27.56 -10.79
C SER A 118 -11.86 26.86 -9.62
N GLY A 119 -11.40 27.62 -8.62
CA GLY A 119 -10.83 27.06 -7.39
C GLY A 119 -11.89 26.23 -6.63
N LYS A 120 -11.78 24.91 -6.70
CA LYS A 120 -12.70 23.99 -6.03
C LYS A 120 -12.43 23.98 -4.51
N ALA A 121 -13.46 24.22 -3.70
CA ALA A 121 -13.36 24.28 -2.24
C ALA A 121 -13.26 22.88 -1.60
N ARG A 122 -12.48 22.72 -0.52
CA ARG A 122 -12.26 21.45 0.23
C ARG A 122 -13.57 20.70 0.52
N ILE A 123 -13.53 19.36 0.41
CA ILE A 123 -14.65 18.50 0.81
C ILE A 123 -14.79 18.58 2.33
N SER A 124 -15.94 19.05 2.82
CA SER A 124 -16.21 19.27 4.25
C SER A 124 -17.43 18.51 4.77
N SER A 125 -17.80 17.44 4.07
CA SER A 125 -18.84 16.51 4.47
C SER A 125 -18.26 15.11 4.55
N ALA A 126 -18.58 14.38 5.60
CA ALA A 126 -18.42 12.94 5.67
C ALA A 126 -19.72 12.25 5.25
N MET A 127 -19.67 10.94 5.02
CA MET A 127 -20.84 10.16 4.62
C MET A 127 -20.96 8.92 5.50
N SER A 128 -22.09 8.77 6.16
CA SER A 128 -22.51 7.52 6.79
C SER A 128 -23.51 6.80 5.90
N TYR A 129 -23.68 5.50 6.11
CA TYR A 129 -24.53 4.63 5.30
C TYR A 129 -25.43 3.77 6.18
N ILE A 130 -26.71 3.69 5.83
CA ILE A 130 -27.66 2.74 6.41
C ILE A 130 -27.92 1.67 5.37
N CYS A 131 -27.53 0.43 5.66
CA CYS A 131 -27.62 -0.69 4.73
C CYS A 131 -28.72 -1.65 5.17
N ARG A 132 -29.69 -1.92 4.30
CA ARG A 132 -30.79 -2.85 4.53
C ARG A 132 -30.77 -3.96 3.50
N LEU A 133 -30.53 -5.20 3.94
CA LEU A 133 -30.66 -6.35 3.04
C LEU A 133 -32.14 -6.56 2.67
N HIS A 134 -32.38 -7.08 1.48
CA HIS A 134 -33.74 -7.45 1.08
C HIS A 134 -34.21 -8.70 1.85
N PRO A 135 -35.51 -8.79 2.18
CA PRO A 135 -36.07 -9.98 2.81
C PRO A 135 -35.85 -11.23 1.96
N ARG A 136 -35.51 -12.35 2.60
CA ARG A 136 -35.31 -13.62 1.90
C ARG A 136 -36.57 -14.46 1.98
N ALA A 137 -37.17 -14.73 0.82
CA ALA A 137 -38.34 -15.59 0.72
C ALA A 137 -38.04 -16.99 1.29
N GLY A 138 -39.05 -17.56 1.94
CA GLY A 138 -38.99 -18.89 2.52
C GLY A 138 -38.57 -19.98 1.53
N LYS A 139 -37.88 -21.02 2.03
CA LYS A 139 -37.55 -22.19 1.23
C LYS A 139 -38.78 -23.08 1.11
N LEU A 140 -39.14 -23.45 -0.12
CA LEU A 140 -40.17 -24.44 -0.39
C LEU A 140 -39.70 -25.83 0.06
N SER A 141 -40.50 -26.51 0.87
CA SER A 141 -40.30 -27.91 1.24
C SER A 141 -40.94 -28.82 0.20
N LEU A 142 -40.11 -29.48 -0.60
CA LEU A 142 -40.56 -30.44 -1.61
C LEU A 142 -41.32 -31.61 -0.98
N GLU A 143 -40.87 -32.07 0.19
CA GLU A 143 -41.51 -33.14 0.95
C GLU A 143 -42.95 -32.77 1.32
N LYS A 144 -43.16 -31.62 1.96
CA LYS A 144 -44.51 -31.15 2.32
C LYS A 144 -45.40 -30.89 1.11
N CYS A 145 -44.81 -30.45 -0.01
CA CYS A 145 -45.55 -30.28 -1.26
C CYS A 145 -46.06 -31.62 -1.80
N LEU A 146 -45.20 -32.65 -1.80
CA LEU A 146 -45.56 -33.98 -2.28
C LEU A 146 -46.57 -34.68 -1.36
N GLU A 147 -46.40 -34.57 -0.03
CA GLU A 147 -47.37 -35.07 0.97
C GLU A 147 -48.78 -34.49 0.77
N LYS A 148 -48.85 -33.21 0.37
CA LYS A 148 -50.10 -32.50 0.09
C LYS A 148 -50.59 -32.67 -1.35
N GLY A 149 -49.99 -33.57 -2.14
CA GLY A 149 -50.44 -33.89 -3.50
C GLY A 149 -50.05 -32.88 -4.58
N VAL A 150 -49.16 -31.93 -4.29
CA VAL A 150 -48.69 -30.93 -5.26
C VAL A 150 -47.69 -31.56 -6.22
N LYS A 151 -48.03 -31.59 -7.52
CA LYS A 151 -47.14 -32.13 -8.56
C LYS A 151 -45.99 -31.17 -8.89
N PRO A 152 -44.77 -31.67 -9.13
CA PRO A 152 -43.65 -30.85 -9.60
C PRO A 152 -43.99 -30.09 -10.89
N GLY A 153 -43.67 -28.79 -10.93
CA GLY A 153 -43.97 -27.93 -12.07
C GLY A 153 -44.25 -26.48 -11.66
N PRO A 154 -44.98 -25.71 -12.48
CA PRO A 154 -45.26 -24.29 -12.25
C PRO A 154 -45.88 -23.96 -10.89
N LEU A 155 -46.64 -24.91 -10.31
CA LEU A 155 -47.26 -24.79 -8.99
C LEU A 155 -46.25 -24.59 -7.85
N PHE A 156 -45.04 -25.15 -7.95
CA PHE A 156 -43.97 -24.92 -6.99
C PHE A 156 -43.48 -23.46 -7.03
N GLY A 157 -43.42 -22.87 -8.22
CA GLY A 157 -43.06 -21.46 -8.40
C GLY A 157 -44.09 -20.54 -7.76
N GLN A 158 -45.39 -20.84 -7.92
CA GLN A 158 -46.49 -20.07 -7.31
C GLN A 158 -46.45 -20.14 -5.79
N LEU A 159 -46.32 -21.35 -5.22
CA LEU A 159 -46.17 -21.54 -3.78
C LEU A 159 -44.93 -20.83 -3.23
N LYS A 160 -43.79 -20.91 -3.93
CA LYS A 160 -42.56 -20.20 -3.53
C LYS A 160 -42.69 -18.68 -3.65
N ALA A 161 -43.54 -18.17 -4.53
CA ALA A 161 -43.86 -16.75 -4.67
C ALA A 161 -44.87 -16.25 -3.62
N GLY A 162 -45.26 -17.08 -2.64
CA GLY A 162 -46.22 -16.73 -1.61
C GLY A 162 -47.68 -16.89 -2.01
N GLN A 163 -47.96 -17.49 -3.17
CA GLN A 163 -49.32 -17.66 -3.68
C GLN A 163 -49.90 -19.01 -3.24
N ASP A 164 -51.13 -19.00 -2.77
CA ASP A 164 -51.88 -20.22 -2.46
C ASP A 164 -52.39 -20.85 -3.76
N ILE A 165 -52.39 -22.17 -3.84
CA ILE A 165 -52.81 -22.90 -5.04
C ILE A 165 -54.03 -23.77 -4.74
N THR A 166 -54.86 -24.00 -5.76
CA THR A 166 -55.97 -24.96 -5.70
C THR A 166 -55.67 -26.14 -6.61
N LEU A 167 -55.70 -27.34 -6.06
CA LEU A 167 -55.49 -28.59 -6.81
C LEU A 167 -56.75 -28.97 -7.62
N PRO A 168 -56.64 -29.83 -8.64
CA PRO A 168 -57.78 -30.26 -9.47
C PRO A 168 -58.93 -30.93 -8.71
N ASP A 169 -58.67 -31.44 -7.51
CA ASP A 169 -59.66 -32.04 -6.61
C ASP A 169 -60.37 -31.00 -5.71
N GLY A 170 -60.03 -29.71 -5.84
CA GLY A 170 -60.57 -28.61 -5.05
C GLY A 170 -59.79 -28.29 -3.77
N THR A 171 -58.74 -29.05 -3.43
CA THR A 171 -57.94 -28.82 -2.22
C THR A 171 -57.12 -27.54 -2.34
N VAL A 172 -57.18 -26.65 -1.35
CA VAL A 172 -56.36 -25.43 -1.28
C VAL A 172 -55.10 -25.70 -0.47
N ILE A 173 -53.93 -25.48 -1.09
CA ILE A 173 -52.63 -25.57 -0.43
C ILE A 173 -52.10 -24.17 -0.19
N LEU A 174 -51.94 -23.82 1.08
CA LEU A 174 -51.42 -22.51 1.48
C LEU A 174 -49.89 -22.49 1.35
N SER A 175 -49.34 -21.41 0.80
CA SER A 175 -47.88 -21.24 0.67
C SER A 175 -47.15 -21.39 2.00
N LYS A 176 -47.72 -20.80 3.07
CA LYS A 176 -47.16 -20.88 4.43
C LYS A 176 -47.06 -22.30 5.02
N ASP A 177 -47.85 -23.25 4.51
CA ASP A 177 -47.85 -24.63 5.02
C ASP A 177 -46.70 -25.44 4.42
N VAL A 178 -46.18 -25.01 3.27
CA VAL A 178 -45.16 -25.71 2.49
C VAL A 178 -43.86 -24.92 2.32
N CYS A 179 -43.86 -23.62 2.63
CA CYS A 179 -42.66 -22.76 2.67
C CYS A 179 -42.25 -22.47 4.11
N SER A 180 -40.95 -22.31 4.37
CA SER A 180 -40.50 -21.69 5.62
C SER A 180 -40.95 -20.22 5.69
N PRO A 181 -40.98 -19.59 6.88
CA PRO A 181 -41.22 -18.15 6.99
C PRO A 181 -40.18 -17.34 6.19
N THR A 182 -40.60 -16.18 5.69
CA THR A 182 -39.69 -15.18 5.13
C THR A 182 -38.81 -14.62 6.24
N THR A 183 -37.50 -14.60 6.03
CA THR A 183 -36.56 -13.99 6.98
C THR A 183 -36.46 -12.50 6.66
N PRO A 184 -36.72 -11.60 7.62
CA PRO A 184 -36.46 -10.17 7.45
C PRO A 184 -34.99 -9.93 7.05
N GLY A 185 -34.78 -8.96 6.19
CA GLY A 185 -33.42 -8.58 5.82
C GLY A 185 -32.76 -7.79 6.96
N PRO A 186 -31.57 -8.20 7.45
CA PRO A 186 -30.91 -7.49 8.53
C PRO A 186 -30.46 -6.09 8.09
N ILE A 187 -30.40 -5.18 9.07
CA ILE A 187 -29.89 -3.82 8.91
C ILE A 187 -28.53 -3.73 9.57
N PHE A 188 -27.59 -3.04 8.93
CA PHE A 188 -26.35 -2.61 9.56
C PHE A 188 -26.01 -1.18 9.13
N LEU A 189 -25.34 -0.45 10.00
CA LEU A 189 -24.92 0.93 9.75
C LEU A 189 -23.40 0.98 9.58
N ILE A 190 -22.94 1.86 8.70
CA ILE A 190 -21.54 2.29 8.62
C ILE A 190 -21.53 3.77 8.95
N VAL A 191 -20.85 4.15 10.03
CA VAL A 191 -20.86 5.52 10.52
C VAL A 191 -19.46 6.10 10.65
N GLU A 192 -19.35 7.38 10.33
CA GLU A 192 -18.10 8.13 10.42
C GLU A 192 -18.37 9.56 10.91
N CYS A 193 -17.75 9.92 12.02
CA CYS A 193 -17.67 11.29 12.52
C CYS A 193 -16.19 11.69 12.63
N PRO A 194 -15.60 12.33 11.61
CA PRO A 194 -14.14 12.47 11.55
C PRO A 194 -13.52 13.31 12.67
N LEU A 195 -14.20 14.39 13.07
CA LEU A 195 -13.76 15.37 14.06
C LEU A 195 -14.94 15.81 14.94
N GLU A 196 -14.65 16.49 16.05
CA GLU A 196 -15.63 16.97 17.03
C GLU A 196 -16.58 18.02 16.46
N ASP A 197 -16.17 18.74 15.41
CA ASP A 197 -17.00 19.73 14.73
C ASP A 197 -18.02 19.12 13.76
N TYR A 198 -17.98 17.81 13.51
CA TYR A 198 -19.05 17.07 12.82
C TYR A 198 -20.09 16.51 13.80
N LEU A 199 -19.79 16.48 15.11
CA LEU A 199 -20.62 15.79 16.10
C LEU A 199 -22.05 16.33 16.16
N GLU A 200 -22.23 17.64 16.05
CA GLU A 200 -23.57 18.24 16.13
C GLU A 200 -24.47 17.79 14.98
N SER A 201 -23.94 17.75 13.75
CA SER A 201 -24.66 17.21 12.59
C SER A 201 -24.89 15.70 12.76
N PHE A 202 -23.89 14.98 13.27
CA PHE A 202 -23.94 13.53 13.41
C PHE A 202 -24.99 13.04 14.42
N VAL A 203 -24.92 13.51 15.67
CA VAL A 203 -25.76 12.97 16.76
C VAL A 203 -27.23 13.37 16.64
N ASN A 204 -27.51 14.45 15.91
CA ASN A 204 -28.86 14.97 15.68
C ASN A 204 -29.44 14.59 14.32
N HIS A 205 -28.72 13.80 13.50
CA HIS A 205 -29.18 13.47 12.15
C HIS A 205 -30.46 12.61 12.21
N PRO A 206 -31.58 13.04 11.58
CA PRO A 206 -32.87 12.38 11.71
C PRO A 206 -32.88 10.94 11.16
N ALA A 207 -32.06 10.64 10.14
CA ALA A 207 -31.93 9.31 9.57
C ALA A 207 -31.59 8.21 10.58
N PHE A 208 -30.90 8.53 11.69
CA PHE A 208 -30.59 7.55 12.73
C PHE A 208 -31.74 7.29 13.71
N ALA A 209 -32.65 8.25 13.88
CA ALA A 209 -33.69 8.20 14.91
C ALA A 209 -34.62 6.98 14.75
N GLN A 210 -34.99 6.64 13.51
CA GLN A 210 -35.85 5.48 13.21
C GLN A 210 -35.22 4.11 13.56
N HIS A 211 -33.90 4.07 13.80
CA HIS A 211 -33.14 2.87 14.13
C HIS A 211 -32.76 2.80 15.61
N GLN A 212 -33.12 3.81 16.40
CA GLN A 212 -32.87 3.89 17.83
C GLN A 212 -34.06 3.31 18.61
N ALA A 213 -33.79 2.75 19.80
CA ALA A 213 -34.71 1.89 20.54
C ALA A 213 -36.05 2.53 20.92
N THR A 214 -36.12 3.86 20.97
CA THR A 214 -37.35 4.61 21.29
C THR A 214 -38.32 4.73 20.11
N MET A 215 -37.86 4.50 18.88
CA MET A 215 -38.65 4.68 17.65
C MET A 215 -38.59 3.50 16.67
N SER A 216 -37.71 2.52 16.88
CA SER A 216 -37.59 1.36 15.99
C SER A 216 -38.67 0.31 16.24
N ASN A 217 -39.24 -0.23 15.16
CA ASN A 217 -39.93 -1.53 15.22
C ASN A 217 -38.87 -2.65 15.26
N GLU A 218 -39.22 -3.89 15.67
CA GLU A 218 -38.28 -5.04 15.65
C GLU A 218 -37.57 -5.22 14.28
N ASN A 219 -38.23 -4.84 13.18
CA ASN A 219 -37.71 -4.93 11.82
C ASN A 219 -36.75 -3.78 11.42
N ASP A 220 -36.64 -2.73 12.21
CA ASP A 220 -35.82 -1.54 11.94
C ASP A 220 -34.57 -1.45 12.85
N THR A 221 -34.45 -2.36 13.82
CA THR A 221 -33.29 -2.44 14.71
C THR A 221 -32.06 -2.98 13.97
N PRO A 222 -30.92 -2.27 13.99
CA PRO A 222 -29.70 -2.74 13.36
C PRO A 222 -29.05 -3.88 14.14
N TYR A 223 -28.57 -4.89 13.40
CA TYR A 223 -27.78 -5.97 13.98
C TYR A 223 -26.42 -5.48 14.48
N CYS A 224 -25.76 -4.63 13.69
CA CYS A 224 -24.51 -3.99 14.07
C CYS A 224 -24.35 -2.59 13.48
N ILE A 225 -23.49 -1.81 14.13
CA ILE A 225 -23.02 -0.50 13.68
C ILE A 225 -21.50 -0.56 13.57
N ILE A 226 -20.97 -0.24 12.40
CA ILE A 226 -19.53 -0.20 12.11
C ILE A 226 -19.08 1.26 12.20
N HIS A 227 -18.20 1.55 13.15
CA HIS A 227 -17.71 2.91 13.42
C HIS A 227 -16.30 3.08 12.82
N PHE A 228 -16.16 3.99 11.85
CA PHE A 228 -14.87 4.48 11.36
C PHE A 228 -14.40 5.76 12.09
N THR A 229 -15.11 6.12 13.16
CA THR A 229 -14.88 7.32 13.98
C THR A 229 -13.64 7.17 14.87
N PRO A 230 -12.74 8.18 14.91
CA PRO A 230 -11.59 8.18 15.81
C PRO A 230 -11.97 8.03 17.28
N GLN A 231 -11.12 7.38 18.08
CA GLN A 231 -11.47 7.04 19.46
C GLN A 231 -11.77 8.29 20.30
N ARG A 232 -10.98 9.36 20.10
CA ARG A 232 -11.17 10.65 20.80
C ARG A 232 -12.56 11.26 20.58
N VAL A 233 -13.16 11.05 19.40
CA VAL A 233 -14.51 11.54 19.07
C VAL A 233 -15.56 10.60 19.67
N MET A 234 -15.31 9.28 19.66
CA MET A 234 -16.19 8.31 20.32
C MET A 234 -16.26 8.49 21.84
N ASP A 235 -15.19 9.00 22.46
CA ASP A 235 -15.13 9.30 23.89
C ASP A 235 -15.88 10.60 24.27
N ASP A 236 -16.32 11.42 23.29
CA ASP A 236 -17.14 12.59 23.55
C ASP A 236 -18.49 12.17 24.16
N PRO A 237 -18.94 12.80 25.27
CA PRO A 237 -20.20 12.43 25.93
C PRO A 237 -21.42 12.41 25.00
N ARG A 238 -21.47 13.29 24.00
CA ARG A 238 -22.57 13.34 23.03
C ARG A 238 -22.60 12.10 22.14
N TYR A 239 -21.43 11.61 21.75
CA TYR A 239 -21.30 10.38 20.96
C TYR A 239 -21.66 9.15 21.79
N VAL A 240 -21.17 9.09 23.04
CA VAL A 240 -21.52 8.02 23.98
C VAL A 240 -23.02 7.97 24.22
N GLU A 241 -23.66 9.12 24.44
CA GLU A 241 -25.12 9.21 24.56
C GLU A 241 -25.83 8.73 23.30
N TRP A 242 -25.39 9.19 22.11
CA TRP A 242 -25.95 8.75 20.83
C TRP A 242 -25.84 7.24 20.63
N MET A 243 -24.70 6.64 21.00
CA MET A 243 -24.47 5.20 20.93
C MET A 243 -25.41 4.44 21.88
N GLY A 244 -25.66 4.98 23.08
CA GLY A 244 -26.57 4.42 24.06
C GLY A 244 -28.07 4.47 23.69
N LYS A 245 -28.43 5.11 22.58
CA LYS A 245 -29.83 5.15 22.07
C LYS A 245 -30.21 3.92 21.25
N PHE A 246 -29.26 3.08 20.86
CA PHE A 246 -29.53 1.84 20.12
C PHE A 246 -29.89 0.67 21.05
N ASP A 247 -30.48 -0.38 20.48
CA ASP A 247 -30.88 -1.56 21.24
C ASP A 247 -29.68 -2.23 21.93
N CYS A 248 -29.90 -2.84 23.10
CA CYS A 248 -28.82 -3.46 23.86
C CYS A 248 -28.21 -4.70 23.18
N ASN A 249 -28.88 -5.26 22.16
CA ASN A 249 -28.35 -6.34 21.33
C ASN A 249 -27.63 -5.84 20.07
N THR A 250 -27.72 -4.54 19.75
CA THR A 250 -26.96 -3.96 18.63
C THR A 250 -25.47 -3.99 18.96
N ARG A 251 -24.69 -4.64 18.10
CA ARG A 251 -23.23 -4.73 18.26
C ARG A 251 -22.54 -3.50 17.69
N HIS A 252 -21.63 -2.92 18.44
CA HIS A 252 -20.83 -1.76 18.02
C HIS A 252 -19.44 -2.22 17.60
N ILE A 253 -19.18 -2.24 16.31
CA ILE A 253 -17.91 -2.70 15.72
C ILE A 253 -17.04 -1.47 15.47
N VAL A 254 -15.93 -1.33 16.19
CA VAL A 254 -15.08 -0.13 16.16
C VAL A 254 -13.84 -0.36 15.30
N VAL A 255 -13.76 0.30 14.14
CA VAL A 255 -12.69 0.18 13.14
C VAL A 255 -11.98 1.53 13.03
N ASN A 256 -11.02 1.80 13.91
CA ASN A 256 -10.27 3.04 14.01
C ASN A 256 -8.79 2.80 14.37
N GLU A 257 -8.08 3.84 14.78
CA GLU A 257 -6.65 3.82 15.08
C GLU A 257 -6.25 2.92 16.27
N GLU A 258 -7.20 2.45 17.08
CA GLU A 258 -6.93 1.53 18.20
C GLU A 258 -6.92 0.05 17.79
N ASN A 259 -7.34 -0.30 16.56
CA ASN A 259 -7.29 -1.69 16.11
C ASN A 259 -5.84 -2.19 15.96
N GLU A 260 -5.64 -3.46 16.31
CA GLU A 260 -4.35 -4.15 16.23
C GLU A 260 -4.41 -5.33 15.26
N CYS A 261 -3.29 -6.05 15.11
CA CYS A 261 -3.17 -7.20 14.20
C CYS A 261 -3.49 -6.88 12.73
N MET A 262 -3.11 -5.69 12.25
CA MET A 262 -3.25 -5.27 10.84
C MET A 262 -2.15 -5.84 9.93
N GLY A 263 -1.31 -6.74 10.45
CA GLY A 263 -0.18 -7.35 9.75
C GLY A 263 -0.54 -8.67 9.09
N THR A 264 0.27 -9.11 8.13
CA THR A 264 0.16 -10.43 7.51
C THR A 264 1.17 -11.38 8.10
N GLU A 265 0.75 -12.60 8.44
CA GLU A 265 1.64 -13.68 8.91
C GLU A 265 2.82 -13.92 7.97
N ALA A 266 2.59 -13.86 6.65
CA ALA A 266 3.58 -14.14 5.62
C ALA A 266 4.88 -13.32 5.76
N ILE A 267 4.77 -12.05 6.13
CA ILE A 267 5.95 -11.17 6.32
C ILE A 267 6.74 -11.60 7.56
N HIS A 268 6.07 -11.95 8.65
CA HIS A 268 6.72 -12.45 9.86
C HIS A 268 7.38 -13.81 9.61
N ARG A 269 6.67 -14.73 8.96
CA ARG A 269 7.21 -16.05 8.55
C ARG A 269 8.47 -15.89 7.71
N HIS A 270 8.44 -15.02 6.69
CA HIS A 270 9.61 -14.75 5.86
C HIS A 270 10.77 -14.14 6.66
N GLN A 271 10.49 -13.16 7.53
CA GLN A 271 11.51 -12.54 8.38
C GLN A 271 12.15 -13.55 9.36
N HIS A 272 11.38 -14.46 9.96
CA HIS A 272 11.91 -15.50 10.84
C HIS A 272 12.87 -16.42 10.11
N LYS A 273 12.55 -16.80 8.87
CA LYS A 273 13.45 -17.62 8.03
C LYS A 273 14.75 -16.88 7.74
N LEU A 274 14.67 -15.62 7.30
CA LEU A 274 15.87 -14.80 7.05
C LEU A 274 16.70 -14.53 8.32
N HIS A 275 16.06 -14.41 9.49
CA HIS A 275 16.73 -14.21 10.78
C HIS A 275 17.73 -15.33 11.10
N ILE A 276 17.44 -16.57 10.70
CA ILE A 276 18.33 -17.73 10.89
C ILE A 276 19.70 -17.49 10.22
N LEU A 277 19.72 -16.79 9.08
CA LEU A 277 20.95 -16.49 8.34
C LEU A 277 21.80 -15.45 9.06
N HIS A 278 21.18 -14.36 9.51
CA HIS A 278 21.88 -13.29 10.22
C HIS A 278 20.94 -12.35 10.99
N SER A 279 20.95 -12.48 12.33
CA SER A 279 20.02 -11.80 13.22
C SER A 279 20.11 -10.27 13.23
N GLU A 280 21.27 -9.67 12.98
CA GLU A 280 21.40 -8.20 12.94
C GLU A 280 20.99 -7.61 11.59
N ILE A 281 21.10 -8.39 10.51
CA ILE A 281 20.73 -7.95 9.15
C ILE A 281 19.22 -8.14 8.96
N PHE A 282 18.67 -9.20 9.55
CA PHE A 282 17.26 -9.54 9.52
C PHE A 282 16.69 -9.59 10.95
N PRO A 283 16.54 -8.46 11.65
CA PRO A 283 15.98 -8.46 13.00
C PRO A 283 14.51 -8.87 12.99
N PHE A 284 14.01 -9.45 14.09
CA PHE A 284 12.57 -9.70 14.23
C PHE A 284 11.76 -8.41 14.14
N LEU A 285 10.57 -8.52 13.57
CA LEU A 285 9.59 -7.43 13.52
C LEU A 285 8.88 -7.30 14.87
N ASN A 286 8.19 -6.18 15.09
CA ASN A 286 7.38 -5.99 16.28
C ASN A 286 6.11 -6.85 16.22
N GLU A 287 6.01 -7.81 17.12
CA GLU A 287 4.88 -8.77 17.18
C GLU A 287 3.79 -8.36 18.18
N LYS A 288 3.97 -7.24 18.88
CA LYS A 288 3.00 -6.78 19.90
C LYS A 288 1.60 -6.57 19.35
N CYS A 289 1.46 -6.29 18.05
CA CYS A 289 0.14 -6.14 17.42
C CYS A 289 -0.64 -7.46 17.35
N PHE A 290 0.00 -8.63 17.47
CA PHE A 290 -0.67 -9.93 17.55
C PHE A 290 -1.13 -10.26 18.97
N GLN A 291 -0.68 -9.52 19.98
CA GLN A 291 -1.21 -9.69 21.35
C GLN A 291 -2.59 -9.05 21.43
N LYS A 292 -3.58 -9.78 21.93
CA LYS A 292 -4.94 -9.24 22.09
C LYS A 292 -4.97 -8.25 23.24
N LYS A 293 -5.26 -6.99 22.95
CA LYS A 293 -5.57 -5.98 23.97
C LYS A 293 -7.06 -5.79 24.11
N THR A 294 -7.51 -5.71 25.35
CA THR A 294 -8.87 -5.27 25.70
C THR A 294 -8.78 -3.88 26.32
N ARG A 295 -9.61 -2.96 25.83
CA ARG A 295 -9.75 -1.65 26.47
C ARG A 295 -10.65 -1.83 27.68
N ALA A 296 -10.14 -1.50 28.87
CA ALA A 296 -10.81 -1.81 30.14
C ALA A 296 -12.22 -1.18 30.28
N ASN A 297 -12.48 -0.09 29.57
CA ASN A 297 -13.73 0.66 29.63
C ASN A 297 -14.74 0.28 28.53
N ASP A 298 -14.40 -0.64 27.62
CA ASP A 298 -15.32 -1.03 26.56
C ASP A 298 -16.49 -1.85 27.14
N LEU A 299 -17.72 -1.48 26.76
CA LEU A 299 -18.91 -2.25 27.09
C LEU A 299 -18.88 -3.61 26.34
N PRO A 300 -19.54 -4.68 26.86
CA PRO A 300 -19.56 -5.99 26.20
C PRO A 300 -20.10 -5.99 24.76
N ILE A 301 -20.94 -5.00 24.42
CA ILE A 301 -21.52 -4.81 23.09
C ILE A 301 -20.53 -4.16 22.10
N ILE A 302 -19.41 -3.61 22.60
CA ILE A 302 -18.36 -3.01 21.78
C ILE A 302 -17.36 -4.09 21.39
N HIS A 303 -17.12 -4.19 20.10
CA HIS A 303 -16.20 -5.14 19.50
C HIS A 303 -15.16 -4.39 18.68
N ARG A 304 -13.88 -4.59 19.01
CA ARG A 304 -12.76 -4.10 18.19
C ARG A 304 -12.26 -5.26 17.33
N PRO A 305 -12.62 -5.30 16.03
CA PRO A 305 -12.25 -6.41 15.17
C PRO A 305 -10.74 -6.44 14.93
N ARG A 306 -10.27 -7.64 14.59
CA ARG A 306 -8.91 -7.94 14.14
C ARG A 306 -9.00 -8.60 12.76
N THR A 307 -7.89 -8.71 12.06
CA THR A 307 -7.86 -9.31 10.71
C THR A 307 -8.52 -10.70 10.71
N HIS A 308 -9.36 -10.95 9.69
CA HIS A 308 -10.22 -12.14 9.50
C HIS A 308 -11.42 -12.31 10.44
N HIS A 309 -11.69 -11.37 11.35
CA HIS A 309 -13.01 -11.34 12.01
C HIS A 309 -14.12 -11.07 10.98
N THR A 310 -15.19 -11.85 11.04
CA THR A 310 -16.25 -11.83 10.02
C THR A 310 -17.62 -11.65 10.65
N VAL A 311 -18.40 -10.71 10.09
CA VAL A 311 -19.82 -10.53 10.42
C VAL A 311 -20.64 -11.23 9.33
N HIS A 312 -21.36 -12.29 9.70
CA HIS A 312 -22.28 -12.96 8.80
C HIS A 312 -23.68 -12.37 8.99
N LEU A 313 -24.26 -11.87 7.90
CA LEU A 313 -25.61 -11.31 7.90
C LEU A 313 -26.66 -12.33 7.46
N GLN A 314 -26.26 -13.32 6.66
CA GLN A 314 -27.11 -14.41 6.19
C GLN A 314 -26.29 -15.70 5.99
N PRO A 315 -26.91 -16.90 6.02
CA PRO A 315 -28.32 -17.16 6.33
C PRO A 315 -28.65 -16.95 7.81
N GLU A 316 -27.65 -16.95 8.68
CA GLU A 316 -27.77 -16.74 10.11
C GLU A 316 -26.86 -15.59 10.55
N LEU A 317 -27.35 -14.80 11.50
CA LEU A 317 -26.61 -13.69 12.08
C LEU A 317 -25.58 -14.22 13.06
N ARG A 318 -24.30 -14.10 12.72
CA ARG A 318 -23.20 -14.53 13.60
C ARG A 318 -21.97 -13.66 13.45
N PHE A 319 -21.19 -13.59 14.52
CA PHE A 319 -19.89 -12.94 14.54
C PHE A 319 -18.82 -14.01 14.75
N ASP A 320 -17.94 -14.18 13.76
CA ASP A 320 -16.89 -15.19 13.74
C ASP A 320 -15.53 -14.54 14.02
N THR A 321 -14.82 -15.08 15.01
CA THR A 321 -13.47 -14.68 15.40
C THR A 321 -12.48 -15.85 15.42
N GLU A 322 -12.87 -17.01 14.90
CA GLU A 322 -12.07 -18.24 14.99
C GLU A 322 -10.85 -18.20 14.05
N ASN A 323 -10.96 -17.44 12.96
CA ASN A 323 -9.93 -17.33 11.93
C ASN A 323 -8.93 -16.19 12.19
N GLU A 324 -8.78 -15.73 13.44
CA GLU A 324 -7.82 -14.67 13.79
C GLU A 324 -6.40 -15.07 13.40
N VAL A 325 -5.64 -14.15 12.80
CA VAL A 325 -4.23 -14.40 12.43
C VAL A 325 -3.37 -14.55 13.69
N LEU A 326 -2.68 -15.68 13.79
CA LEU A 326 -1.69 -15.97 14.81
C LEU A 326 -0.31 -16.20 14.19
N LEU A 327 0.74 -15.99 14.98
CA LEU A 327 2.10 -16.30 14.59
C LEU A 327 2.51 -17.66 15.17
N HIS A 328 3.21 -18.45 14.36
CA HIS A 328 3.73 -19.77 14.70
C HIS A 328 5.26 -19.84 14.45
N PRO A 329 6.09 -19.07 15.17
CA PRO A 329 7.54 -18.99 14.91
C PRO A 329 8.27 -20.34 14.87
N GLU A 330 7.90 -21.26 15.76
CA GLU A 330 8.52 -22.59 15.84
C GLU A 330 8.26 -23.41 14.56
N GLU A 331 7.04 -23.37 14.02
CA GLU A 331 6.70 -24.04 12.76
C GLU A 331 7.53 -23.48 11.60
N TYR A 332 7.67 -22.14 11.54
CA TYR A 332 8.44 -21.48 10.48
C TYR A 332 9.91 -21.88 10.47
N ILE A 333 10.48 -22.08 11.66
CA ILE A 333 11.87 -22.48 11.86
C ILE A 333 12.03 -23.96 11.51
N ASN A 334 11.16 -24.83 12.04
CA ASN A 334 11.20 -26.28 11.81
C ASN A 334 11.13 -26.61 10.32
N GLU A 335 10.26 -25.94 9.56
CA GLU A 335 10.16 -26.10 8.10
C GLU A 335 11.49 -25.90 7.36
N VAL A 336 12.37 -25.04 7.87
CA VAL A 336 13.67 -24.77 7.24
C VAL A 336 14.69 -25.82 7.66
N TYR A 337 14.68 -26.24 8.94
CA TYR A 337 15.59 -27.26 9.44
C TYR A 337 15.30 -28.67 8.90
N GLU A 338 14.06 -28.93 8.43
CA GLU A 338 13.68 -30.16 7.74
C GLU A 338 14.24 -30.26 6.30
N ILE A 339 14.78 -29.17 5.74
CA ILE A 339 15.36 -29.17 4.39
C ILE A 339 16.71 -29.90 4.41
N GLU A 340 16.87 -30.88 3.52
CA GLU A 340 18.11 -31.65 3.37
C GLU A 340 19.31 -30.74 3.06
N GLY A 341 20.42 -30.92 3.79
CA GLY A 341 21.64 -30.14 3.62
C GLY A 341 21.62 -28.71 4.19
N PHE A 342 20.47 -28.22 4.69
CA PHE A 342 20.36 -26.87 5.23
C PHE A 342 21.23 -26.66 6.48
N SER A 343 21.23 -27.64 7.40
CA SER A 343 21.98 -27.55 8.66
C SER A 343 23.49 -27.47 8.43
N GLU A 344 24.02 -28.22 7.47
CA GLU A 344 25.41 -28.19 7.03
C GLU A 344 25.74 -26.84 6.40
N SER A 345 24.93 -26.39 5.44
CA SER A 345 25.11 -25.09 4.77
C SER A 345 25.09 -23.91 5.76
N LEU A 346 24.22 -23.96 6.77
CA LEU A 346 24.14 -22.93 7.80
C LEU A 346 25.41 -22.88 8.67
N LYS A 347 26.01 -24.03 9.02
CA LYS A 347 27.28 -24.08 9.76
C LYS A 347 28.43 -23.48 8.95
N ASP A 348 28.47 -23.77 7.65
CA ASP A 348 29.46 -23.20 6.73
C ASP A 348 29.29 -21.68 6.61
N LEU A 349 28.05 -21.21 6.46
CA LEU A 349 27.71 -19.79 6.45
C LEU A 349 28.19 -19.09 7.73
N GLN A 350 27.86 -19.63 8.89
CA GLN A 350 28.26 -19.06 10.19
C GLN A 350 29.78 -18.98 10.33
N THR A 351 30.49 -20.03 9.90
CA THR A 351 31.95 -20.06 9.91
C THR A 351 32.54 -18.97 9.01
N ASN A 352 32.05 -18.85 7.78
CA ASN A 352 32.51 -17.84 6.82
C ASN A 352 32.20 -16.41 7.27
N ILE A 353 31.02 -16.18 7.85
CA ILE A 353 30.64 -14.87 8.43
C ILE A 353 31.59 -14.50 9.57
N ASN A 354 31.90 -15.43 10.48
CA ASN A 354 32.80 -15.15 11.60
C ASN A 354 34.21 -14.78 11.12
N ILE A 355 34.77 -15.54 10.16
CA ILE A 355 36.06 -15.25 9.55
C ILE A 355 36.08 -13.86 8.91
N LEU A 356 35.02 -13.50 8.18
CA LEU A 356 34.95 -12.22 7.47
C LEU A 356 34.71 -11.04 8.42
N LYS A 357 33.93 -11.23 9.49
CA LYS A 357 33.69 -10.21 10.53
C LYS A 357 34.97 -9.82 11.25
N GLU A 358 35.82 -10.78 11.60
CA GLU A 358 37.13 -10.51 12.23
C GLU A 358 38.03 -9.64 11.34
N ARG A 359 37.94 -9.82 10.00
CA ARG A 359 38.71 -9.02 9.04
C ARG A 359 38.17 -7.63 8.83
N LEU A 360 36.84 -7.47 8.82
CA LEU A 360 36.16 -6.23 8.44
C LEU A 360 35.89 -5.26 9.60
N SER A 361 36.20 -5.63 10.85
CA SER A 361 35.89 -4.82 12.05
C SER A 361 34.41 -4.38 12.09
N VAL A 362 33.50 -5.30 11.76
CA VAL A 362 32.06 -5.03 11.62
C VAL A 362 31.47 -4.53 12.95
N GLY A 363 30.85 -3.35 12.95
CA GLY A 363 30.28 -2.73 14.15
C GLY A 363 28.96 -2.00 13.92
N LYS A 364 28.40 -1.40 14.98
CA LYS A 364 27.18 -0.56 14.90
C LYS A 364 27.50 0.82 14.32
N GLU A 365 27.88 0.84 13.06
CA GLU A 365 28.27 2.06 12.35
C GLU A 365 27.08 2.68 11.59
N TYR A 366 27.28 3.94 11.20
CA TYR A 366 26.47 4.65 10.23
C TYR A 366 27.32 4.95 8.98
N PRO A 367 26.71 5.09 7.80
CA PRO A 367 25.28 5.04 7.53
C PRO A 367 24.70 3.64 7.65
N LYS A 368 23.39 3.56 7.92
CA LYS A 368 22.62 2.31 7.82
C LYS A 368 21.57 2.44 6.74
N ILE A 369 21.43 1.40 5.94
CA ILE A 369 20.41 1.28 4.90
C ILE A 369 19.37 0.31 5.43
N ILE A 370 18.12 0.75 5.48
CA ILE A 370 16.99 -0.09 5.85
C ILE A 370 16.10 -0.21 4.62
N MET A 371 15.97 -1.43 4.12
CA MET A 371 15.14 -1.73 2.95
C MET A 371 13.70 -1.89 3.42
N LEU A 372 12.87 -0.86 3.29
CA LEU A 372 11.47 -0.90 3.74
C LEU A 372 10.58 -1.64 2.75
N GLY A 373 10.91 -1.56 1.46
CA GLY A 373 10.26 -2.31 0.40
C GLY A 373 11.18 -2.48 -0.80
N THR A 374 11.11 -3.65 -1.43
CA THR A 374 12.07 -4.11 -2.45
C THR A 374 11.41 -4.66 -3.70
N GLY A 375 10.10 -4.52 -3.83
CA GLY A 375 9.30 -5.03 -4.92
C GLY A 375 8.89 -3.95 -5.92
N SER A 376 8.67 -4.36 -7.16
CA SER A 376 8.20 -3.49 -8.26
C SER A 376 6.69 -3.52 -8.43
N MET A 377 6.12 -2.38 -8.84
CA MET A 377 4.75 -2.14 -9.31
C MET A 377 3.62 -2.35 -8.29
N VAL A 378 3.49 -3.57 -7.76
CA VAL A 378 2.43 -3.96 -6.81
C VAL A 378 3.04 -4.68 -5.62
N PRO A 379 2.53 -4.48 -4.39
CA PRO A 379 3.02 -5.22 -3.23
C PRO A 379 2.63 -6.70 -3.34
N SER A 380 3.54 -7.60 -2.97
CA SER A 380 3.24 -9.02 -2.74
C SER A 380 3.13 -9.34 -1.25
N LYS A 381 2.89 -10.61 -0.93
CA LYS A 381 2.83 -11.10 0.45
C LYS A 381 4.10 -10.87 1.27
N VAL A 382 5.26 -10.73 0.62
CA VAL A 382 6.57 -10.65 1.29
C VAL A 382 7.47 -9.51 0.79
N ARG A 383 7.12 -8.83 -0.31
CA ARG A 383 7.82 -7.64 -0.81
C ARG A 383 6.85 -6.49 -1.04
N ASN A 384 7.05 -5.42 -0.29
CA ASN A 384 6.36 -4.15 -0.46
C ASN A 384 6.99 -3.33 -1.61
N THR A 385 6.28 -2.31 -2.07
CA THR A 385 6.79 -1.37 -3.10
C THR A 385 8.00 -0.57 -2.61
N SER A 386 8.78 0.00 -3.54
CA SER A 386 10.02 0.75 -3.28
C SER A 386 9.95 1.71 -2.08
N GLY A 387 10.86 1.51 -1.13
CA GLY A 387 11.09 2.45 -0.04
C GLY A 387 12.37 2.08 0.70
N ILE A 388 13.29 3.04 0.83
CA ILE A 388 14.60 2.81 1.45
C ILE A 388 14.88 3.92 2.46
N LEU A 389 15.09 3.55 3.72
CA LEU A 389 15.48 4.51 4.76
C LEU A 389 17.00 4.53 4.92
N LEU A 390 17.63 5.56 4.36
CA LEU A 390 19.04 5.87 4.57
C LEU A 390 19.19 6.62 5.89
N ARG A 391 19.67 5.94 6.91
CA ARG A 391 20.04 6.55 8.19
C ARG A 391 21.46 7.06 8.12
N VAL A 392 21.60 8.37 7.98
CA VAL A 392 22.90 9.06 7.95
C VAL A 392 23.59 8.98 9.31
N ASP A 393 22.82 9.15 10.39
CA ASP A 393 23.24 8.92 11.76
C ASP A 393 22.04 8.57 12.66
N LYS A 394 22.20 8.70 13.99
CA LYS A 394 21.15 8.41 14.96
C LYS A 394 19.92 9.32 14.81
N ASN A 395 20.11 10.56 14.39
CA ASN A 395 19.11 11.63 14.40
C ASN A 395 18.75 12.14 12.99
N HIS A 396 19.54 11.79 11.96
CA HIS A 396 19.32 12.21 10.58
C HIS A 396 19.11 11.01 9.66
N SER A 397 18.00 11.04 8.92
CA SER A 397 17.64 10.04 7.93
C SER A 397 17.04 10.70 6.69
N MET A 398 17.14 10.01 5.57
CA MET A 398 16.53 10.35 4.30
C MET A 398 15.81 9.11 3.75
N LEU A 399 14.59 9.29 3.22
CA LEU A 399 13.93 8.24 2.45
C LEU A 399 14.32 8.37 0.97
N LEU A 400 14.64 7.24 0.34
CA LEU A 400 14.77 7.11 -1.11
C LEU A 400 13.57 6.30 -1.58
N ASP A 401 12.68 6.99 -2.28
CA ASP A 401 11.31 6.61 -2.61
C ASP A 401 10.43 6.30 -1.39
N CYS A 402 9.12 6.41 -1.61
CA CYS A 402 8.09 6.27 -0.60
C CYS A 402 6.82 5.65 -1.21
N GLY A 403 6.95 4.42 -1.68
CA GLY A 403 5.84 3.61 -2.19
C GLY A 403 4.77 3.32 -1.14
N GLU A 404 3.67 2.70 -1.57
CA GLU A 404 2.57 2.29 -0.69
C GLU A 404 3.10 1.49 0.52
N GLY A 405 2.52 1.68 1.70
CA GLY A 405 2.90 0.91 2.88
C GLY A 405 4.25 1.27 3.52
N THR A 406 5.05 2.19 2.98
CA THR A 406 6.37 2.59 3.55
C THR A 406 6.30 2.93 5.05
N PHE A 407 5.34 3.78 5.46
CA PHE A 407 5.11 4.09 6.87
C PHE A 407 4.76 2.82 7.69
N GLY A 408 3.89 1.96 7.15
CA GLY A 408 3.52 0.70 7.78
C GLY A 408 4.72 -0.24 7.99
N GLN A 409 5.69 -0.25 7.08
CA GLN A 409 6.93 -1.02 7.23
C GLN A 409 7.80 -0.46 8.37
N ILE A 410 7.91 0.87 8.49
CA ILE A 410 8.57 1.50 9.66
C ILE A 410 7.85 1.11 10.96
N ALA A 411 6.51 1.14 10.97
CA ALA A 411 5.71 0.73 12.12
C ALA A 411 5.93 -0.75 12.50
N LYS A 412 6.01 -1.66 11.52
CA LYS A 412 6.29 -3.08 11.74
C LYS A 412 7.68 -3.32 12.31
N ILE A 413 8.70 -2.61 11.81
CA ILE A 413 10.09 -2.77 12.28
C ILE A 413 10.26 -2.23 13.70
N TYR A 414 9.72 -1.05 13.98
CA TYR A 414 10.04 -0.33 15.22
C TYR A 414 8.96 -0.42 16.30
N GLY A 415 7.72 -0.73 15.93
CA GLY A 415 6.55 -0.64 16.80
C GLY A 415 6.20 0.81 17.17
N ASN A 416 4.97 1.02 17.67
CA ASN A 416 4.39 2.35 17.87
C ASN A 416 5.31 3.32 18.64
N TYR A 417 5.94 2.86 19.72
CA TYR A 417 6.75 3.73 20.59
C TYR A 417 8.08 4.19 19.95
N ARG A 418 8.77 3.32 19.20
CA ARG A 418 10.06 3.69 18.58
C ARG A 418 9.86 4.31 17.20
N MET A 419 8.77 3.98 16.52
CA MET A 419 8.41 4.51 15.21
C MET A 419 8.39 6.03 15.23
N GLU A 420 7.73 6.68 16.19
CA GLU A 420 7.66 8.14 16.27
C GLU A 420 9.05 8.79 16.28
N ASN A 421 9.99 8.21 17.04
CA ASN A 421 11.37 8.69 17.08
C ASN A 421 12.08 8.52 15.73
N ILE A 422 11.84 7.42 15.02
CA ILE A 422 12.41 7.20 13.67
C ILE A 422 11.83 8.20 12.68
N ILE A 423 10.51 8.44 12.70
CA ILE A 423 9.84 9.41 11.83
C ILE A 423 10.41 10.83 12.04
N LYS A 424 10.70 11.23 13.28
CA LYS A 424 11.37 12.51 13.59
C LYS A 424 12.76 12.64 12.95
N THR A 425 13.47 11.54 12.72
CA THR A 425 14.78 11.57 12.07
C THR A 425 14.72 11.82 10.57
N ILE A 426 13.56 11.61 9.94
CA ILE A 426 13.40 11.78 8.49
C ILE A 426 13.37 13.28 8.18
N LYS A 427 14.47 13.76 7.59
CA LYS A 427 14.67 15.17 7.24
C LYS A 427 14.47 15.45 5.74
N ALA A 428 14.61 14.42 4.91
CA ALA A 428 14.23 14.51 3.50
C ALA A 428 13.56 13.22 2.99
N VAL A 429 12.76 13.39 1.94
CA VAL A 429 12.28 12.30 1.08
C VAL A 429 12.72 12.62 -0.34
N TYR A 430 13.40 11.68 -0.99
CA TYR A 430 13.68 11.72 -2.42
C TYR A 430 12.68 10.83 -3.15
N ILE A 431 12.11 11.34 -4.24
CA ILE A 431 11.26 10.62 -5.17
C ILE A 431 12.00 10.58 -6.51
N SER A 432 12.27 9.39 -7.02
CA SER A 432 13.02 9.16 -8.25
C SER A 432 12.24 9.58 -9.48
N HIS A 433 10.96 9.22 -9.54
CA HIS A 433 10.03 9.50 -10.63
C HIS A 433 8.58 9.32 -10.16
N LEU A 434 7.60 9.48 -11.07
CA LEU A 434 6.18 9.60 -10.69
C LEU A 434 5.35 8.34 -10.89
N HIS A 435 5.93 7.16 -11.08
CA HIS A 435 5.13 5.93 -10.97
C HIS A 435 4.66 5.69 -9.53
N ALA A 436 3.46 5.14 -9.41
CA ALA A 436 2.72 5.05 -8.16
C ALA A 436 3.51 4.33 -7.04
N ASP A 437 4.19 3.24 -7.37
CA ASP A 437 4.98 2.40 -6.48
C ASP A 437 6.19 3.10 -5.84
N HIS A 438 6.50 4.35 -6.22
CA HIS A 438 7.60 5.12 -5.65
C HIS A 438 7.19 6.31 -4.79
N HIS A 439 5.91 6.74 -4.78
CA HIS A 439 5.54 7.98 -4.06
C HIS A 439 4.19 7.97 -3.34
N ILE A 440 3.30 7.00 -3.59
CA ILE A 440 1.93 7.06 -3.05
C ILE A 440 1.86 6.87 -1.52
N GLY A 441 2.92 6.37 -0.89
CA GLY A 441 3.06 6.34 0.56
C GLY A 441 3.42 7.69 1.20
N LEU A 442 3.85 8.68 0.40
CA LEU A 442 4.30 9.99 0.89
C LEU A 442 3.22 10.72 1.69
N ILE A 443 1.97 10.70 1.22
CA ILE A 443 0.86 11.37 1.89
C ILE A 443 0.66 10.80 3.30
N GLY A 444 0.60 9.47 3.42
CA GLY A 444 0.48 8.80 4.71
C GLY A 444 1.64 9.14 5.64
N LEU A 445 2.88 9.13 5.12
CA LEU A 445 4.07 9.51 5.88
C LEU A 445 3.98 10.96 6.40
N LEU A 446 3.57 11.92 5.56
CA LEU A 446 3.45 13.33 5.94
C LEU A 446 2.45 13.52 7.08
N LYS A 447 1.26 12.90 6.96
CA LYS A 447 0.22 12.96 7.99
C LYS A 447 0.68 12.38 9.32
N GLU A 448 1.35 11.23 9.30
CA GLU A 448 1.85 10.61 10.53
C GLU A 448 3.04 11.37 11.13
N ARG A 449 3.85 12.02 10.29
CA ARG A 449 4.96 12.86 10.74
C ARG A 449 4.50 14.13 11.42
N GLU A 450 3.45 14.79 10.90
CA GLU A 450 2.86 16.00 11.49
C GLU A 450 2.41 15.78 12.94
N LYS A 451 1.89 14.58 13.25
CA LYS A 451 1.48 14.20 14.62
C LYS A 451 2.63 14.19 15.61
N VAL A 452 3.86 13.99 15.15
CA VAL A 452 5.02 13.77 16.03
C VAL A 452 6.06 14.89 16.00
N THR A 453 6.09 15.71 14.95
CA THR A 453 7.05 16.81 14.83
C THR A 453 6.49 17.95 13.97
N GLN A 454 7.00 19.15 14.23
CA GLN A 454 6.75 20.36 13.44
C GLN A 454 7.98 20.76 12.60
N ASP A 455 9.08 19.99 12.67
CA ASP A 455 10.28 20.23 11.87
C ASP A 455 9.95 20.21 10.37
N PRO A 456 10.48 21.12 9.54
CA PRO A 456 10.27 21.05 8.10
C PRO A 456 10.89 19.77 7.50
N LEU A 457 10.30 19.29 6.41
CA LEU A 457 10.78 18.19 5.58
C LEU A 457 11.18 18.73 4.21
N TYR A 458 12.35 18.34 3.71
CA TYR A 458 12.73 18.60 2.33
C TYR A 458 12.24 17.47 1.41
N LEU A 459 11.47 17.82 0.39
CA LEU A 459 11.04 16.88 -0.65
C LEU A 459 11.88 17.10 -1.90
N PHE A 460 12.70 16.13 -2.27
CA PHE A 460 13.43 16.11 -3.54
C PHE A 460 12.62 15.28 -4.52
N ALA A 461 12.00 15.91 -5.51
CA ALA A 461 11.11 15.19 -6.42
C ALA A 461 11.08 15.82 -7.82
N PRO A 462 10.57 15.10 -8.84
CA PRO A 462 10.19 15.73 -10.10
C PRO A 462 9.18 16.86 -9.82
N PRO A 463 9.33 18.04 -10.46
CA PRO A 463 8.52 19.22 -10.12
C PRO A 463 7.00 18.98 -10.27
N TYR A 464 6.61 18.07 -11.16
CA TYR A 464 5.20 17.75 -11.44
C TYR A 464 4.49 17.03 -10.29
N ILE A 465 5.21 16.48 -9.30
CA ILE A 465 4.58 15.93 -8.09
C ILE A 465 3.73 16.98 -7.37
N ALA A 466 4.09 18.26 -7.52
CA ALA A 466 3.37 19.39 -6.92
C ALA A 466 1.90 19.38 -7.33
N ALA A 467 1.55 19.04 -8.58
CA ALA A 467 0.17 19.01 -9.04
C ALA A 467 -0.68 18.01 -8.23
N TRP A 468 -0.14 16.82 -7.97
CA TRP A 468 -0.78 15.78 -7.16
C TRP A 468 -0.94 16.23 -5.70
N LEU A 469 0.13 16.76 -5.10
CA LEU A 469 0.13 17.15 -3.70
C LEU A 469 -0.73 18.40 -3.44
N GLN A 470 -0.75 19.36 -4.37
CA GLN A 470 -1.61 20.55 -4.33
C GLN A 470 -3.08 20.17 -4.44
N LEU A 471 -3.44 19.31 -5.39
CA LEU A 471 -4.80 18.79 -5.51
C LEU A 471 -5.23 18.11 -4.20
N TYR A 472 -4.39 17.21 -3.67
CA TYR A 472 -4.71 16.50 -2.44
C TYR A 472 -4.92 17.47 -1.27
N HIS A 473 -4.01 18.45 -1.12
CA HIS A 473 -4.05 19.46 -0.06
C HIS A 473 -5.31 20.35 -0.09
N VAL A 474 -5.70 20.78 -1.28
CA VAL A 474 -6.85 21.67 -1.47
C VAL A 474 -8.15 20.90 -1.31
N ARG A 475 -8.24 19.69 -1.88
CA ARG A 475 -9.50 18.96 -1.97
C ARG A 475 -9.81 18.10 -0.75
N PHE A 476 -8.80 17.47 -0.16
CA PHE A 476 -8.97 16.46 0.89
C PHE A 476 -8.41 16.95 2.23
N GLU A 477 -7.10 16.91 2.43
CA GLU A 477 -6.49 17.15 3.74
C GLU A 477 -5.17 17.95 3.61
N PRO A 478 -4.91 18.90 4.52
CA PRO A 478 -3.74 19.78 4.42
C PRO A 478 -2.42 19.05 4.71
N ILE A 479 -1.58 18.85 3.69
CA ILE A 479 -0.26 18.16 3.83
C ILE A 479 1.00 18.99 3.48
N LEU A 480 0.85 20.25 3.05
CA LEU A 480 1.96 21.02 2.45
C LEU A 480 2.69 21.93 3.43
N HIS A 481 2.12 22.19 4.61
CA HIS A 481 2.54 23.27 5.51
C HIS A 481 3.91 23.03 6.19
N GLN A 482 4.38 21.78 6.26
CA GLN A 482 5.68 21.38 6.85
C GLN A 482 6.69 20.92 5.79
N MET A 483 6.49 21.22 4.52
CA MET A 483 7.30 20.68 3.43
C MET A 483 7.91 21.78 2.58
N THR A 484 9.14 21.56 2.12
CA THR A 484 9.79 22.36 1.09
C THR A 484 10.14 21.46 -0.09
N LEU A 485 9.47 21.64 -1.23
CA LEU A 485 9.80 20.96 -2.47
C LEU A 485 11.02 21.61 -3.13
N ILE A 486 12.06 20.81 -3.37
CA ILE A 486 13.23 21.19 -4.18
C ILE A 486 13.26 20.25 -5.39
N PRO A 487 13.01 20.76 -6.61
CA PRO A 487 13.01 19.96 -7.81
C PRO A 487 14.32 19.17 -8.04
N ASN A 488 14.21 17.91 -8.44
CA ASN A 488 15.38 17.04 -8.67
C ASN A 488 16.39 17.61 -9.69
N ASN A 489 15.95 18.42 -10.64
CA ASN A 489 16.81 19.08 -11.62
C ASN A 489 17.67 20.21 -11.04
N GLU A 490 17.37 20.72 -9.84
CA GLU A 490 18.28 21.66 -9.15
C GLU A 490 19.58 20.99 -8.70
N PHE A 491 19.58 19.66 -8.54
CA PHE A 491 20.72 18.89 -8.06
C PHE A 491 21.59 18.29 -9.17
N PHE A 492 21.43 18.68 -10.44
CA PHE A 492 22.16 18.01 -11.52
C PHE A 492 23.67 18.03 -11.34
N MET A 493 24.31 16.88 -11.56
CA MET A 493 25.73 16.70 -11.28
C MET A 493 26.65 17.74 -11.96
N ASP A 494 26.24 18.23 -13.13
CA ASP A 494 27.05 19.12 -13.97
C ASP A 494 26.80 20.61 -13.68
N THR A 495 25.72 20.98 -12.97
CA THR A 495 25.32 22.38 -12.75
C THR A 495 25.16 22.76 -11.28
N HIS A 496 24.95 21.79 -10.40
CA HIS A 496 24.71 22.03 -8.98
C HIS A 496 26.00 22.22 -8.20
N GLU A 497 26.10 23.33 -7.48
CA GLU A 497 27.19 23.61 -6.56
C GLU A 497 26.70 23.48 -5.09
N PRO A 498 27.06 22.39 -4.38
CA PRO A 498 26.62 22.18 -3.00
C PRO A 498 27.01 23.29 -2.01
N ALA A 499 28.06 24.06 -2.31
CA ALA A 499 28.51 25.16 -1.47
C ALA A 499 27.63 26.43 -1.57
N GLU A 500 26.67 26.50 -2.50
CA GLU A 500 25.78 27.64 -2.63
C GLU A 500 24.99 27.93 -1.34
N TYR A 501 24.91 29.22 -0.99
CA TYR A 501 24.30 29.67 0.27
C TYR A 501 22.86 29.19 0.45
N LYS A 502 22.07 29.09 -0.65
CA LYS A 502 20.67 28.66 -0.60
C LYS A 502 20.48 27.23 -0.07
N TYR A 503 21.47 26.34 -0.25
CA TYR A 503 21.39 24.94 0.19
C TYR A 503 22.04 24.68 1.55
N ARG A 504 22.73 25.67 2.13
CA ARG A 504 23.50 25.52 3.36
C ARG A 504 22.68 24.95 4.52
N ASN A 505 21.47 25.48 4.71
CA ASN A 505 20.58 25.02 5.78
C ASN A 505 20.09 23.60 5.53
N MET A 506 19.73 23.28 4.28
CA MET A 506 19.30 21.93 3.89
C MET A 506 20.39 20.88 4.18
N TYR A 507 21.62 21.11 3.73
CA TYR A 507 22.72 20.16 3.97
C TYR A 507 23.07 20.02 5.44
N LYS A 508 23.03 21.12 6.20
CA LYS A 508 23.21 21.09 7.66
C LYS A 508 22.12 20.26 8.34
N THR A 509 20.86 20.42 7.94
CA THR A 509 19.73 19.65 8.49
C THR A 509 19.79 18.18 8.11
N LEU A 510 20.28 17.84 6.93
CA LEU A 510 20.43 16.44 6.49
C LEU A 510 21.67 15.75 7.04
N ASN A 511 22.66 16.52 7.51
CA ASN A 511 23.99 16.06 7.88
C ASN A 511 24.72 15.31 6.74
N VAL A 512 24.56 15.80 5.51
CA VAL A 512 25.24 15.26 4.32
C VAL A 512 26.08 16.35 3.65
N GLN A 513 27.17 15.92 3.00
CA GLN A 513 28.08 16.83 2.31
C GLN A 513 27.52 17.32 0.97
N ALA A 514 26.90 16.43 0.19
CA ALA A 514 26.36 16.78 -1.11
C ALA A 514 25.26 15.81 -1.54
N VAL A 515 24.31 16.33 -2.31
CA VAL A 515 23.32 15.58 -3.08
C VAL A 515 23.49 15.98 -4.54
N ARG A 516 23.53 14.99 -5.44
CA ARG A 516 23.55 15.22 -6.89
C ARG A 516 22.60 14.26 -7.60
N THR A 517 22.05 14.68 -8.72
CA THR A 517 21.13 13.91 -9.54
C THR A 517 21.57 13.83 -10.99
N THR A 518 20.97 12.90 -11.71
CA THR A 518 21.05 12.81 -13.17
C THR A 518 19.75 12.28 -13.74
N TYR A 519 19.46 12.59 -15.00
CA TYR A 519 18.44 11.84 -15.73
C TYR A 519 18.86 10.39 -15.93
N VAL A 520 17.87 9.50 -15.81
CA VAL A 520 17.97 8.07 -16.08
C VAL A 520 16.94 7.65 -17.13
N LYS A 521 17.08 6.44 -17.69
CA LYS A 521 16.33 6.01 -18.87
C LYS A 521 15.12 5.17 -18.46
N HIS A 522 14.03 5.83 -18.11
CA HIS A 522 12.78 5.15 -17.74
C HIS A 522 11.54 5.87 -18.27
N CYS A 523 10.87 6.71 -17.48
CA CYS A 523 9.81 7.60 -17.93
C CYS A 523 10.30 9.07 -17.99
N PRO A 524 9.51 10.02 -18.51
CA PRO A 524 9.89 11.43 -18.51
C PRO A 524 10.13 11.91 -17.08
N HIS A 525 11.22 12.64 -16.87
CA HIS A 525 11.59 13.15 -15.55
C HIS A 525 11.88 12.04 -14.51
N SER A 526 12.50 10.94 -14.93
CA SER A 526 13.13 9.97 -14.01
C SER A 526 14.56 10.36 -13.67
N TYR A 527 14.92 10.21 -12.40
CA TYR A 527 16.23 10.60 -11.87
C TYR A 527 16.91 9.48 -11.08
N GLY A 528 18.23 9.42 -11.17
CA GLY A 528 19.10 8.75 -10.21
C GLY A 528 19.74 9.79 -9.29
N ILE A 529 20.11 9.39 -8.07
CA ILE A 529 20.67 10.27 -7.03
C ILE A 529 21.97 9.71 -6.48
N SER A 530 22.91 10.59 -6.16
CA SER A 530 24.06 10.29 -5.30
C SER A 530 24.04 11.16 -4.05
N VAL A 531 24.24 10.55 -2.89
CA VAL A 531 24.38 11.20 -1.59
C VAL A 531 25.80 10.98 -1.10
N THR A 532 26.53 12.09 -0.88
CA THR A 532 27.87 12.07 -0.30
C THR A 532 27.81 12.52 1.14
N LEU A 533 28.35 11.70 2.05
CA LEU A 533 28.40 11.96 3.49
C LEU A 533 29.67 12.75 3.86
N HIS A 534 29.67 13.39 5.03
CA HIS A 534 30.83 14.15 5.52
C HIS A 534 32.09 13.32 5.74
N ASN A 535 31.97 12.00 5.90
CA ASN A 535 33.10 11.07 5.98
C ASN A 535 33.59 10.62 4.57
N GLY A 536 33.12 11.26 3.51
CA GLY A 536 33.48 10.97 2.12
C GLY A 536 32.75 9.76 1.51
N LYS A 537 31.94 9.03 2.28
CA LYS A 537 31.19 7.88 1.76
C LYS A 537 30.14 8.32 0.76
N LYS A 538 30.07 7.64 -0.39
CA LYS A 538 29.15 7.97 -1.49
C LYS A 538 28.18 6.81 -1.75
N ILE A 539 26.89 7.10 -1.65
CA ILE A 539 25.80 6.15 -1.88
C ILE A 539 25.00 6.61 -3.10
N VAL A 540 24.72 5.71 -4.02
CA VAL A 540 24.00 5.98 -5.27
C VAL A 540 22.73 5.15 -5.30
N TYR A 541 21.61 5.76 -5.71
CA TYR A 541 20.37 5.05 -5.96
C TYR A 541 19.90 5.33 -7.39
N SER A 542 19.58 4.27 -8.12
CA SER A 542 19.24 4.35 -9.55
C SER A 542 17.89 4.99 -9.82
N GLY A 543 16.90 4.82 -8.91
CA GLY A 543 15.50 4.81 -9.31
C GLY A 543 15.23 3.69 -10.32
N ASP A 544 14.19 3.82 -11.12
CA ASP A 544 13.95 2.91 -12.25
C ASP A 544 14.71 3.39 -13.47
N THR A 545 15.38 2.46 -14.15
CA THR A 545 16.18 2.76 -15.32
C THR A 545 16.60 1.53 -16.10
N MET A 546 16.61 1.66 -17.42
CA MET A 546 17.50 0.88 -18.29
C MET A 546 18.99 1.23 -18.06
N PRO A 547 19.95 0.46 -18.61
CA PRO A 547 21.36 0.82 -18.64
C PRO A 547 21.63 2.29 -19.03
N CYS A 548 22.17 3.06 -18.08
CA CYS A 548 22.32 4.50 -18.19
C CYS A 548 23.76 4.95 -17.90
N LYS A 549 24.46 5.45 -18.94
CA LYS A 549 25.83 5.99 -18.82
C LYS A 549 25.92 7.19 -17.87
N ASN A 550 24.87 8.01 -17.79
CA ASN A 550 24.87 9.15 -16.88
C ASN A 550 24.79 8.71 -15.42
N LEU A 551 24.04 7.64 -15.11
CA LEU A 551 24.05 7.05 -13.77
C LEU A 551 25.45 6.53 -13.41
N VAL A 552 26.13 5.89 -14.37
CA VAL A 552 27.51 5.43 -14.20
C VAL A 552 28.45 6.60 -13.88
N LYS A 553 28.36 7.70 -14.66
CA LYS A 553 29.15 8.92 -14.40
C LYS A 553 28.84 9.52 -13.02
N LEU A 554 27.56 9.59 -12.65
CA LEU A 554 27.14 10.11 -11.34
C LEU A 554 27.77 9.30 -10.20
N GLY A 555 27.75 7.98 -10.34
CA GLY A 555 28.14 7.02 -9.32
C GLY A 555 29.60 6.57 -9.32
N GLN A 556 30.45 7.18 -10.16
CA GLN A 556 31.86 6.83 -10.23
C GLN A 556 32.52 6.76 -8.84
N ASP A 557 33.21 5.65 -8.60
CA ASP A 557 33.95 5.28 -7.39
C ASP A 557 33.11 5.33 -6.09
N CYS A 558 31.80 5.06 -6.18
CA CYS A 558 30.92 5.05 -5.01
C CYS A 558 31.20 3.86 -4.07
N ASP A 559 30.83 4.03 -2.79
CA ASP A 559 30.92 2.97 -1.80
C ASP A 559 29.76 1.98 -1.87
N LEU A 560 28.59 2.46 -2.32
CA LEU A 560 27.40 1.63 -2.50
C LEU A 560 26.58 2.14 -3.68
N LEU A 561 26.28 1.25 -4.60
CA LEU A 561 25.25 1.41 -5.61
C LEU A 561 24.03 0.58 -5.20
N ILE A 562 22.88 1.23 -5.01
CA ILE A 562 21.58 0.56 -4.90
C ILE A 562 20.91 0.65 -6.28
N HIS A 563 20.78 -0.48 -6.97
CA HIS A 563 20.30 -0.51 -8.35
C HIS A 563 19.03 -1.36 -8.49
N GLU A 564 18.10 -0.90 -9.32
CA GLU A 564 16.95 -1.71 -9.72
C GLU A 564 17.40 -2.94 -10.54
N ALA A 565 16.79 -4.08 -10.27
CA ALA A 565 17.01 -5.33 -10.99
C ALA A 565 15.65 -5.98 -11.25
N THR A 566 14.79 -5.24 -11.95
CA THR A 566 13.36 -5.60 -12.06
C THR A 566 13.15 -6.90 -12.80
N MET A 567 13.98 -7.18 -13.81
CA MET A 567 13.84 -8.34 -14.70
C MET A 567 15.00 -9.34 -14.56
N GLU A 568 14.73 -10.62 -14.79
CA GLU A 568 15.76 -11.64 -15.00
C GLU A 568 16.38 -11.49 -16.39
N ASP A 569 17.56 -12.07 -16.61
CA ASP A 569 18.32 -11.85 -17.86
C ASP A 569 17.63 -12.45 -19.10
N ASP A 570 16.89 -13.56 -18.94
CA ASP A 570 16.06 -14.16 -20.00
C ASP A 570 14.90 -13.26 -20.45
N LEU A 571 14.55 -12.25 -19.65
CA LEU A 571 13.50 -11.27 -19.94
C LEU A 571 14.08 -9.94 -20.45
N SER A 572 15.27 -9.93 -21.02
CA SER A 572 15.95 -8.72 -21.52
C SER A 572 15.10 -7.87 -22.48
N GLU A 573 14.35 -8.48 -23.40
CA GLU A 573 13.44 -7.74 -24.28
C GLU A 573 12.22 -7.17 -23.52
N GLU A 574 11.68 -7.90 -22.54
CA GLU A 574 10.61 -7.38 -21.67
C GLU A 574 11.13 -6.21 -20.81
N ALA A 575 12.35 -6.33 -20.28
CA ALA A 575 13.04 -5.27 -19.54
C ALA A 575 13.21 -4.01 -20.39
N LYS A 576 13.64 -4.18 -21.64
CA LYS A 576 13.79 -3.08 -22.59
C LYS A 576 12.46 -2.43 -22.95
N MET A 577 11.41 -3.22 -23.18
CA MET A 577 10.06 -2.70 -23.46
C MET A 577 9.46 -1.93 -22.29
N LYS A 578 9.68 -2.41 -21.06
CA LYS A 578 9.20 -1.78 -19.82
C LYS A 578 10.18 -0.76 -19.24
N PHE A 579 11.31 -0.56 -19.91
CA PHE A 579 12.36 0.39 -19.55
C PHE A 579 12.99 0.20 -18.17
N HIS A 580 13.24 -1.06 -17.83
CA HIS A 580 13.96 -1.49 -16.64
C HIS A 580 15.30 -2.14 -16.99
N SER A 581 16.08 -2.47 -15.97
CA SER A 581 17.31 -3.26 -16.10
C SER A 581 17.07 -4.73 -15.79
N THR A 582 17.84 -5.60 -16.43
CA THR A 582 18.02 -6.98 -15.96
C THR A 582 19.01 -7.04 -14.80
N THR A 583 19.09 -8.18 -14.10
CA THR A 583 20.09 -8.46 -13.06
C THR A 583 21.53 -8.22 -13.55
N SER A 584 21.95 -8.83 -14.66
CA SER A 584 23.32 -8.63 -15.19
C SER A 584 23.58 -7.19 -15.61
N GLN A 585 22.58 -6.50 -16.16
CA GLN A 585 22.70 -5.09 -16.53
C GLN A 585 22.94 -4.19 -15.32
N ALA A 586 22.26 -4.44 -14.22
CA ALA A 586 22.45 -3.72 -12.96
C ALA A 586 23.84 -3.98 -12.36
N ILE A 587 24.32 -5.23 -12.40
CA ILE A 587 25.67 -5.62 -11.96
C ILE A 587 26.73 -4.91 -12.81
N GLN A 588 26.58 -4.96 -14.13
CA GLN A 588 27.50 -4.31 -15.08
C GLN A 588 27.56 -2.79 -14.86
N ALA A 589 26.44 -2.14 -14.52
CA ALA A 589 26.45 -0.73 -14.17
C ALA A 589 27.33 -0.46 -12.93
N GLY A 590 27.27 -1.33 -11.92
CA GLY A 590 28.14 -1.27 -10.74
C GLY A 590 29.62 -1.46 -11.05
N GLU A 591 29.96 -2.39 -11.93
CA GLU A 591 31.33 -2.62 -12.40
C GLU A 591 31.88 -1.40 -13.15
N GLN A 592 31.10 -0.84 -14.08
CA GLN A 592 31.47 0.36 -14.82
C GLN A 592 31.62 1.57 -13.89
N MET A 593 30.80 1.66 -12.84
CA MET A 593 30.94 2.68 -11.79
C MET A 593 32.18 2.49 -10.92
N LYS A 594 32.83 1.32 -10.96
CA LYS A 594 33.80 0.88 -9.95
C LYS A 594 33.22 0.99 -8.54
N SER A 595 31.94 0.63 -8.40
CA SER A 595 31.28 0.61 -7.10
C SER A 595 31.97 -0.40 -6.20
N LYS A 596 32.23 -0.03 -4.94
CA LYS A 596 32.76 -0.98 -3.96
C LYS A 596 31.76 -2.11 -3.68
N PHE A 597 30.47 -1.83 -3.79
CA PHE A 597 29.41 -2.82 -3.61
C PHE A 597 28.13 -2.44 -4.36
N THR A 598 27.45 -3.42 -4.94
CA THR A 598 26.16 -3.25 -5.62
C THR A 598 25.06 -4.02 -4.87
N LEU A 599 24.04 -3.31 -4.40
CA LEU A 599 22.86 -3.89 -3.77
C LEU A 599 21.68 -3.82 -4.73
N LEU A 600 21.17 -4.98 -5.13
CA LEU A 600 20.05 -5.11 -6.06
C LEU A 600 18.71 -5.01 -5.34
N THR A 601 17.76 -4.30 -5.91
CA THR A 601 16.40 -4.11 -5.36
C THR A 601 15.36 -3.97 -6.48
N HIS A 602 14.13 -3.63 -6.11
CA HIS A 602 13.01 -3.40 -7.04
C HIS A 602 12.70 -4.61 -7.93
N PHE A 603 12.59 -5.79 -7.32
CA PHE A 603 12.38 -7.04 -8.04
C PHE A 603 10.94 -7.20 -8.52
N SER A 604 10.74 -7.81 -9.69
CA SER A 604 9.41 -8.23 -10.13
C SER A 604 8.77 -9.19 -9.11
N GLN A 605 7.46 -9.06 -8.92
CA GLN A 605 6.69 -9.95 -8.04
C GLN A 605 6.63 -11.40 -8.54
N ARG A 606 7.09 -11.69 -9.77
CA ARG A 606 7.25 -13.06 -10.30
C ARG A 606 8.19 -13.92 -9.43
N TYR A 607 9.12 -13.29 -8.73
CA TYR A 607 10.13 -13.91 -7.86
C TYR A 607 10.18 -13.20 -6.50
N SER A 608 8.99 -12.97 -5.92
CA SER A 608 8.84 -12.22 -4.68
C SER A 608 9.56 -12.84 -3.47
N VAL A 609 9.76 -14.16 -3.44
CA VAL A 609 10.42 -14.82 -2.29
C VAL A 609 11.94 -14.75 -2.44
N ILE A 610 12.47 -15.20 -3.57
CA ILE A 610 13.90 -15.18 -3.88
C ILE A 610 14.07 -14.74 -5.33
N PRO A 611 14.74 -13.60 -5.60
CA PRO A 611 15.06 -13.18 -6.96
C PRO A 611 16.13 -14.11 -7.54
N PRO A 612 16.31 -14.12 -8.88
CA PRO A 612 17.46 -14.77 -9.49
C PRO A 612 18.74 -14.32 -8.78
N LEU A 613 19.46 -15.28 -8.20
CA LEU A 613 20.73 -14.97 -7.54
C LEU A 613 21.78 -14.78 -8.63
N PRO A 614 22.69 -13.81 -8.46
CA PRO A 614 23.84 -13.70 -9.33
C PRO A 614 24.63 -15.03 -9.28
N ASN A 615 24.77 -15.68 -10.44
CA ASN A 615 25.61 -16.85 -10.58
C ASN A 615 27.05 -16.40 -10.85
N ASP A 616 28.03 -17.19 -10.43
CA ASP A 616 29.40 -16.97 -10.90
C ASP A 616 29.38 -17.03 -12.44
N ASP A 617 29.91 -16.01 -13.12
CA ASP A 617 30.02 -16.03 -14.58
C ASP A 617 30.79 -17.27 -15.03
N ASP A 618 30.57 -17.74 -16.27
CA ASP A 618 31.32 -18.84 -16.91
C ASP A 618 32.86 -18.65 -16.86
N ASN A 619 33.34 -17.44 -16.55
CA ASN A 619 34.74 -17.06 -16.37
C ASN A 619 35.26 -17.14 -14.91
N GLY A 620 34.45 -17.56 -13.94
CA GLY A 620 34.86 -17.79 -12.55
C GLY A 620 35.10 -16.52 -11.73
N SER A 621 34.61 -15.34 -12.15
CA SER A 621 34.63 -14.13 -11.33
C SER A 621 33.59 -14.23 -10.22
N LYS A 622 34.06 -14.48 -8.99
CA LYS A 622 33.20 -14.46 -7.80
C LYS A 622 32.55 -13.08 -7.65
N LEU A 623 31.22 -13.02 -7.70
CA LEU A 623 30.42 -11.80 -7.46
C LEU A 623 30.37 -11.43 -5.97
N ASN A 624 31.55 -11.30 -5.35
CA ASN A 624 31.74 -11.05 -3.91
C ASN A 624 31.28 -9.65 -3.46
N ASN A 625 30.94 -8.77 -4.40
CA ASN A 625 30.53 -7.39 -4.14
C ASN A 625 29.09 -7.10 -4.60
N VAL A 626 28.28 -8.13 -4.84
CA VAL A 626 26.87 -8.00 -5.20
C VAL A 626 26.00 -8.60 -4.10
N GLY A 627 25.00 -7.85 -3.65
CA GLY A 627 24.01 -8.28 -2.66
C GLY A 627 22.60 -8.16 -3.22
N ILE A 628 21.66 -8.92 -2.65
CA ILE A 628 20.23 -8.77 -2.93
C ILE A 628 19.52 -8.19 -1.71
N ALA A 629 18.63 -7.24 -1.94
CA ALA A 629 17.83 -6.65 -0.88
C ALA A 629 16.62 -7.51 -0.54
N TYR A 630 16.23 -7.49 0.73
CA TYR A 630 14.95 -8.02 1.21
C TYR A 630 14.26 -6.94 2.03
N ASP A 631 12.94 -6.98 2.06
CA ASP A 631 12.17 -6.13 2.98
C ASP A 631 12.63 -6.34 4.43
N ASN A 632 12.66 -5.25 5.18
CA ASN A 632 13.10 -5.17 6.58
C ASN A 632 14.58 -5.54 6.80
N MET A 633 15.39 -5.61 5.75
CA MET A 633 16.84 -5.77 5.86
C MET A 633 17.48 -4.49 6.43
N HIS A 634 18.36 -4.65 7.42
CA HIS A 634 19.16 -3.58 8.03
C HIS A 634 20.63 -3.82 7.72
N ILE A 635 21.29 -2.91 7.00
CA ILE A 635 22.67 -3.14 6.57
C ILE A 635 23.54 -1.89 6.69
N SER A 636 24.75 -2.03 7.23
CA SER A 636 25.79 -0.98 7.16
C SER A 636 26.79 -1.28 6.05
N LEU A 637 27.63 -0.31 5.69
CA LEU A 637 28.59 -0.47 4.59
C LEU A 637 29.61 -1.60 4.83
N SER A 638 30.09 -1.79 6.07
CA SER A 638 31.00 -2.89 6.43
C SER A 638 30.34 -4.26 6.43
N GLN A 639 29.00 -4.33 6.52
CA GLN A 639 28.26 -5.58 6.52
C GLN A 639 27.91 -6.06 5.10
N LEU A 640 27.96 -5.19 4.09
CA LEU A 640 27.61 -5.55 2.71
C LEU A 640 28.36 -6.80 2.18
N PRO A 641 29.68 -6.98 2.42
CA PRO A 641 30.40 -8.17 1.97
C PRO A 641 29.94 -9.48 2.61
N LEU A 642 29.09 -9.44 3.64
CA LEU A 642 28.50 -10.64 4.24
C LEU A 642 27.34 -11.21 3.40
N LEU A 643 26.70 -10.39 2.56
CA LEU A 643 25.49 -10.79 1.82
C LEU A 643 25.72 -11.94 0.82
N PRO A 644 26.77 -11.93 -0.03
CA PRO A 644 27.00 -13.02 -0.98
C PRO A 644 27.23 -14.37 -0.29
N LEU A 645 27.78 -14.37 0.94
CA LEU A 645 28.02 -15.61 1.69
C LEU A 645 26.71 -16.36 1.97
N MET A 646 25.58 -15.65 2.06
CA MET A 646 24.27 -16.23 2.38
C MET A 646 23.64 -16.97 1.20
N TYR A 647 24.13 -16.80 -0.03
CA TYR A 647 23.47 -17.31 -1.24
C TYR A 647 23.28 -18.83 -1.27
N PRO A 648 24.27 -19.67 -0.94
CA PRO A 648 24.07 -21.13 -0.92
C PRO A 648 22.95 -21.54 0.04
N THR A 649 22.94 -20.97 1.25
CA THR A 649 21.95 -21.26 2.28
C THR A 649 20.57 -20.69 1.93
N LEU A 650 20.50 -19.52 1.27
CA LEU A 650 19.27 -18.93 0.75
C LEU A 650 18.63 -19.78 -0.36
N LYS A 651 19.44 -20.32 -1.28
CA LYS A 651 18.94 -21.24 -2.33
C LYS A 651 18.29 -22.47 -1.70
N LEU A 652 18.92 -23.08 -0.70
CA LEU A 652 18.34 -24.22 0.03
C LEU A 652 17.06 -23.83 0.78
N MET A 653 17.09 -22.72 1.52
CA MET A 653 15.95 -22.24 2.31
C MET A 653 14.67 -22.03 1.48
N PHE A 654 14.84 -21.60 0.22
CA PHE A 654 13.72 -21.33 -0.70
C PHE A 654 13.75 -22.22 -1.94
N ILE A 655 14.27 -23.45 -1.82
CA ILE A 655 14.55 -24.33 -2.97
C ILE A 655 13.35 -24.53 -3.89
N LYS A 656 12.15 -24.77 -3.33
CA LYS A 656 10.91 -24.92 -4.11
C LYS A 656 10.62 -23.70 -5.01
N HIS A 657 10.81 -22.50 -4.48
CA HIS A 657 10.60 -21.27 -5.24
C HIS A 657 11.70 -21.04 -6.28
N TYR A 658 12.93 -21.47 -5.96
CA TYR A 658 14.06 -21.35 -6.87
C TYR A 658 13.90 -22.31 -8.07
N GLU A 659 13.52 -23.56 -7.84
CA GLU A 659 13.21 -24.55 -8.89
C GLU A 659 12.03 -24.10 -9.78
N GLU A 660 10.99 -23.50 -9.17
CA GLU A 660 9.87 -22.92 -9.93
C GLU A 660 10.31 -21.81 -10.90
N ILE A 661 11.30 -20.98 -10.51
CA ILE A 661 11.85 -19.93 -11.36
C ILE A 661 12.62 -20.58 -12.53
N GLU A 662 13.48 -21.57 -12.25
CA GLU A 662 14.27 -22.27 -13.27
C GLU A 662 13.37 -23.03 -14.26
N GLU A 663 12.32 -23.70 -13.79
CA GLU A 663 11.35 -24.36 -14.65
C GLU A 663 10.63 -23.38 -15.58
N ARG A 664 10.23 -22.21 -15.07
CA ARG A 664 9.57 -21.17 -15.87
C ARG A 664 10.51 -20.61 -16.94
N ALA A 665 11.78 -20.37 -16.58
CA ALA A 665 12.81 -19.95 -17.51
C ALA A 665 13.03 -21.01 -18.61
N ALA A 666 13.17 -22.29 -18.23
CA ALA A 666 13.32 -23.38 -19.18
C ALA A 666 12.12 -23.54 -20.13
N ARG A 667 10.88 -23.40 -19.62
CA ARG A 667 9.66 -23.43 -20.45
C ARG A 667 9.65 -22.29 -21.46
N ARG A 668 10.02 -21.07 -21.05
CA ARG A 668 10.15 -19.93 -21.96
C ARG A 668 11.16 -20.21 -23.06
N HIS A 669 12.35 -20.69 -22.69
CA HIS A 669 13.40 -20.99 -23.66
C HIS A 669 12.93 -22.01 -24.72
N ARG A 670 12.19 -23.06 -24.33
CA ARG A 670 11.60 -24.01 -25.28
C ARG A 670 10.61 -23.34 -26.24
N MET A 671 9.73 -22.48 -25.74
CA MET A 671 8.77 -21.75 -26.56
C MET A 671 9.43 -20.77 -27.55
N THR A 672 10.58 -20.20 -27.21
CA THR A 672 11.33 -19.30 -28.10
C THR A 672 12.14 -20.04 -29.16
N VAL A 673 12.50 -21.31 -28.92
CA VAL A 673 13.25 -22.16 -29.86
C VAL A 673 12.33 -22.84 -30.88
N ASP A 674 11.05 -23.04 -30.53
CA ASP A 674 10.01 -23.60 -31.41
C ASP A 674 9.34 -22.54 -32.31
N LEU A 675 9.69 -21.25 -32.16
CA LEU A 675 9.26 -20.11 -33.00
C LEU A 675 10.42 -19.62 -33.87
#